data_AF-A0A1V5TSH6-F1
#
_entry.id   AF-A0A1V5TSH6-F1
#
_cell.length_a   1.000
_cell.length_b   1.000
_cell.length_c   1.000
_cell.angle_alpha   90.00
_cell.angle_beta   90.00
_cell.angle_gamma   90.00
#
_symmetry.space_group_name_H-M   'P 1'
#
loop_
_entity.id
_entity.type
_entity.pdbx_description
1 polymer ?
#
loop_
_entity_poly.entity_id
_entity_poly.type
_entity_poly.pdbx_seq_one_letter_code
_entity_poly.pdbx_strand_id
1 'polypeptide(L)'
;MNSLVKIFNILILTLALNLTLFPQGYICAVGGGSEDYNNWSDAPYGWIVEKSDNGKIIILGADASVTTWLPTYFISLGADTAYNKTISSKTIADLPETYDEIISAKAVFIRGGDQWDYIRLWKGTKTDSAIQYVFNNGGVIAGTSAGAAVLGDVDFSGQSGSAYSDDALLNPFYSRMKFESNFLNFIPNVLFDTHFTERGRQGRLIAMLYNQHFNASKDLIGAGIDDRTAICISPDGIGEVMGSGAVSIFYKDDFTEYSDYTSGKYTIEKLRCHTLTKGWKYDFINNQIAFIPASAKDVDINSPWFYSQTDITLTGSNNISAQLNNLGVFLNEVNSTKVLLITHPGFSSSASIITDYLSSNSFIYDVLNITTGNLNDASEAVKLNEATCFIFAGDSLNVLSYLNQPVGLVNAAFYNQTAMNIPIFFFGNAGKIAGNFYIGNTDTDMYASYRGKMTINEGLFIFADLIFQPLLYDNSDFYENRTSSVLWGLMRKRRRIGIYLNENDRLNIKSSSFENSISGTVLIPYMIVDARETDKVDSSTYRASGSIGPRQIVAMNNLRISLTNYSNINYLLETGKFDYLTNVENENVSQLTPFEFKLNQNYPNPFNPSTTIRWRQSKPEKITIKLFDILGNEIETLVDDYYESGSHSKFYTMNSKLSSGIYFYRLSTKDFSETKSMVFLK
;
A
#
# COMPACT_ATOMS: atom_id res chain seq x y z
N MET A 1 -68.92 0.51 -10.82
CA MET A 1 -67.57 0.04 -11.21
C MET A 1 -66.42 0.95 -10.74
N ASN A 2 -66.63 2.24 -10.42
CA ASN A 2 -65.52 3.13 -9.98
C ASN A 2 -65.24 3.19 -8.47
N SER A 3 -66.02 2.51 -7.62
CA SER A 3 -65.82 2.47 -6.17
C SER A 3 -65.12 1.19 -5.66
N LEU A 4 -65.15 0.10 -6.44
CA LEU A 4 -64.46 -1.16 -6.11
C LEU A 4 -62.96 -1.14 -6.46
N VAL A 5 -62.55 -0.36 -7.47
CA VAL A 5 -61.13 -0.23 -7.87
C VAL A 5 -60.33 0.63 -6.87
N LYS A 6 -60.96 1.61 -6.21
CA LYS A 6 -60.29 2.42 -5.18
C LYS A 6 -60.05 1.68 -3.86
N ILE A 7 -60.94 0.75 -3.49
CA ILE A 7 -60.77 -0.06 -2.27
C ILE A 7 -59.73 -1.17 -2.50
N PHE A 8 -59.63 -1.72 -3.72
CA PHE A 8 -58.61 -2.71 -4.06
C PHE A 8 -57.19 -2.13 -4.12
N ASN A 9 -57.02 -0.88 -4.57
CA ASN A 9 -55.72 -0.22 -4.59
C ASN A 9 -55.26 0.31 -3.22
N ILE A 10 -56.18 0.59 -2.28
CA ILE A 10 -55.82 0.98 -0.92
C ILE A 10 -55.49 -0.25 -0.06
N LEU A 11 -56.09 -1.42 -0.31
CA LEU A 11 -55.77 -2.66 0.39
C LEU A 11 -54.39 -3.24 0.02
N ILE A 12 -53.92 -3.03 -1.23
CA ILE A 12 -52.59 -3.45 -1.69
C ILE A 12 -51.49 -2.48 -1.21
N LEU A 13 -51.83 -1.21 -0.93
CA LEU A 13 -50.86 -0.24 -0.38
C LEU A 13 -50.59 -0.42 1.13
N THR A 14 -51.43 -1.18 1.84
CA THR A 14 -51.26 -1.47 3.28
C THR A 14 -50.82 -2.90 3.59
N LEU A 15 -50.54 -3.73 2.58
CA LEU A 15 -50.09 -5.12 2.76
C LEU A 15 -48.65 -5.38 2.26
N ALA A 16 -47.82 -4.33 2.14
CA ALA A 16 -46.39 -4.43 1.81
C ALA A 16 -45.48 -3.63 2.76
N LEU A 17 -45.92 -3.43 4.01
CA LEU A 17 -45.11 -2.83 5.09
C LEU A 17 -45.24 -3.69 6.36
N ASN A 18 -44.92 -4.97 6.23
CA ASN A 18 -44.40 -5.78 7.32
C ASN A 18 -43.05 -6.35 6.87
N LEU A 19 -42.15 -5.46 6.43
CA LEU A 19 -40.76 -5.69 6.77
C LEU A 19 -40.69 -5.34 8.25
N THR A 20 -40.77 -6.36 9.11
CA THR A 20 -40.02 -6.30 10.35
C THR A 20 -38.55 -6.18 9.94
N LEU A 21 -38.12 -4.98 9.54
CA LEU A 21 -36.73 -4.57 9.53
C LEU A 21 -36.36 -4.61 11.01
N PHE A 22 -35.96 -5.80 11.48
CA PHE A 22 -35.15 -5.85 12.69
C PHE A 22 -34.03 -4.82 12.47
N PRO A 23 -33.83 -3.87 13.39
CA PRO A 23 -32.72 -2.95 13.26
C PRO A 23 -31.44 -3.79 13.15
N GLN A 24 -30.76 -3.69 12.02
CA GLN A 24 -29.41 -4.22 11.91
C GLN A 24 -28.53 -3.52 12.95
N GLY A 25 -27.50 -4.21 13.41
CA GLY A 25 -26.61 -3.70 14.44
C GLY A 25 -25.65 -2.66 13.90
N TYR A 26 -24.79 -2.19 14.80
CA TYR A 26 -23.70 -1.28 14.49
C TYR A 26 -22.40 -2.07 14.31
N ILE A 27 -21.50 -1.59 13.45
CA ILE A 27 -20.20 -2.24 13.23
C ILE A 27 -19.08 -1.26 13.53
N CYS A 28 -18.02 -1.72 14.19
CA CYS A 28 -16.79 -0.94 14.34
C CYS A 28 -15.58 -1.79 13.97
N ALA A 29 -15.05 -1.59 12.77
CA ALA A 29 -13.84 -2.25 12.31
C ALA A 29 -12.62 -1.36 12.61
N VAL A 30 -11.68 -1.86 13.41
CA VAL A 30 -10.48 -1.15 13.86
C VAL A 30 -9.24 -1.75 13.22
N GLY A 31 -8.39 -0.92 12.61
CA GLY A 31 -7.22 -1.35 11.84
C GLY A 31 -6.07 -1.90 12.68
N GLY A 32 -6.16 -1.82 14.01
CA GLY A 32 -5.13 -2.26 14.96
C GLY A 32 -4.33 -1.09 15.55
N GLY A 33 -3.15 -1.39 16.12
CA GLY A 33 -2.29 -0.43 16.81
C GLY A 33 -2.51 -0.41 18.32
N SER A 34 -1.54 0.12 19.08
CA SER A 34 -1.63 0.18 20.55
C SER A 34 -2.80 1.05 20.99
N GLU A 35 -3.68 0.49 21.81
CA GLU A 35 -4.78 1.21 22.45
C GLU A 35 -4.33 1.87 23.76
N ASP A 36 -4.70 3.14 23.95
CA ASP A 36 -4.31 3.93 25.13
C ASP A 36 -5.50 4.76 25.63
N TYR A 37 -5.56 5.03 26.94
CA TYR A 37 -6.55 5.97 27.51
C TYR A 37 -6.28 7.42 27.05
N ASN A 38 -7.35 8.20 26.88
CA ASN A 38 -7.30 9.63 26.51
C ASN A 38 -6.56 9.87 25.19
N ASN A 39 -6.72 8.96 24.23
CA ASN A 39 -5.98 8.98 22.99
C ASN A 39 -6.86 8.62 21.78
N TRP A 40 -6.26 8.20 20.67
CA TRP A 40 -6.95 7.93 19.41
C TRP A 40 -8.12 6.92 19.55
N SER A 41 -8.00 5.94 20.45
CA SER A 41 -8.97 4.85 20.61
C SER A 41 -10.20 5.24 21.42
N ASP A 42 -10.17 6.34 22.18
CA ASP A 42 -11.32 6.83 22.96
C ASP A 42 -12.52 7.08 22.06
N ALA A 43 -12.30 7.66 20.88
CA ALA A 43 -13.38 7.98 19.95
C ALA A 43 -14.11 6.72 19.43
N PRO A 44 -13.44 5.74 18.78
CA PRO A 44 -14.12 4.55 18.31
C PRO A 44 -14.63 3.66 19.46
N TYR A 45 -13.93 3.57 20.60
CA TYR A 45 -14.34 2.68 21.69
C TYR A 45 -15.47 3.30 22.52
N GLY A 46 -15.43 4.62 22.71
CA GLY A 46 -16.54 5.38 23.28
C GLY A 46 -17.78 5.31 22.39
N TRP A 47 -17.62 5.31 21.07
CA TRP A 47 -18.74 5.09 20.15
C TRP A 47 -19.37 3.70 20.32
N ILE A 48 -18.56 2.64 20.52
CA ILE A 48 -19.08 1.29 20.83
C ILE A 48 -19.89 1.31 22.13
N VAL A 49 -19.39 1.98 23.18
CA VAL A 49 -20.10 2.11 24.47
C VAL A 49 -21.42 2.88 24.28
N GLU A 50 -21.39 4.01 23.58
CA GLU A 50 -22.56 4.83 23.31
C GLU A 50 -23.63 4.04 22.53
N LYS A 51 -23.24 3.35 21.44
CA LYS A 51 -24.17 2.60 20.59
C LYS A 51 -24.65 1.29 21.21
N SER A 52 -24.04 0.86 22.31
CA SER A 52 -24.51 -0.27 23.11
C SER A 52 -25.35 0.16 24.32
N ASP A 53 -25.85 1.39 24.32
CA ASP A 53 -26.59 2.01 25.43
C ASP A 53 -25.84 1.93 26.77
N ASN A 54 -24.52 2.03 26.72
CA ASN A 54 -23.62 1.83 27.87
C ASN A 54 -23.77 0.45 28.54
N GLY A 55 -24.31 -0.54 27.83
CA GLY A 55 -24.65 -1.85 28.39
C GLY A 55 -23.45 -2.80 28.53
N LYS A 56 -23.78 -4.10 28.62
CA LYS A 56 -22.77 -5.17 28.73
C LYS A 56 -21.97 -5.32 27.44
N ILE A 57 -20.64 -5.32 27.56
CA ILE A 57 -19.69 -5.59 26.49
C ILE A 57 -18.97 -6.91 26.75
N ILE A 58 -19.05 -7.86 25.81
CA ILE A 58 -18.30 -9.12 25.90
C ILE A 58 -17.15 -9.08 24.90
N ILE A 59 -15.93 -9.24 25.41
CA ILE A 59 -14.70 -9.19 24.63
C ILE A 59 -14.28 -10.63 24.30
N LEU A 60 -14.39 -11.02 23.03
CA LEU A 60 -14.09 -12.36 22.54
C LEU A 60 -12.66 -12.48 22.04
N GLY A 61 -12.05 -13.62 22.31
CA GLY A 61 -10.74 -14.01 21.76
C GLY A 61 -10.59 -15.52 21.65
N ALA A 62 -9.72 -15.98 20.76
CA ALA A 62 -9.40 -17.40 20.60
C ALA A 62 -8.27 -17.85 21.56
N ASP A 63 -7.45 -16.92 22.04
CA ASP A 63 -6.39 -17.18 23.01
C ASP A 63 -6.81 -16.93 24.46
N ALA A 64 -6.11 -17.59 25.38
CA ALA A 64 -6.29 -17.43 26.82
C ALA A 64 -5.38 -16.36 27.45
N SER A 65 -4.45 -15.77 26.67
CA SER A 65 -3.52 -14.73 27.11
C SER A 65 -4.19 -13.36 27.11
N VAL A 66 -5.12 -13.19 28.06
CA VAL A 66 -5.95 -11.99 28.16
C VAL A 66 -5.58 -11.19 29.42
N THR A 67 -5.50 -9.86 29.28
CA THR A 67 -5.34 -8.96 30.43
C THR A 67 -6.69 -8.32 30.79
N THR A 68 -6.79 -7.75 31.99
CA THR A 68 -7.99 -7.00 32.43
C THR A 68 -8.05 -5.59 31.88
N TRP A 69 -7.05 -5.17 31.10
CA TRP A 69 -6.91 -3.79 30.62
C TRP A 69 -8.07 -3.37 29.72
N LEU A 70 -8.39 -4.15 28.68
CA LEU A 70 -9.45 -3.82 27.72
C LEU A 70 -10.86 -3.79 28.37
N PRO A 71 -11.24 -4.76 29.21
CA PRO A 71 -12.46 -4.64 30.03
C PRO A 71 -12.50 -3.35 30.88
N THR A 72 -11.41 -3.06 31.59
CA THR A 72 -11.32 -1.86 32.45
C THR A 72 -11.44 -0.59 31.61
N TYR A 73 -10.89 -0.61 30.40
CA TYR A 73 -10.93 0.52 29.50
C TYR A 73 -12.36 0.80 29.01
N PHE A 74 -13.09 -0.22 28.55
CA PHE A 74 -14.50 -0.04 28.18
C PHE A 74 -15.36 0.46 29.35
N ILE A 75 -15.14 -0.04 30.57
CA ILE A 75 -15.83 0.46 31.77
C ILE A 75 -15.48 1.93 32.02
N SER A 76 -14.20 2.31 31.86
CA SER A 76 -13.79 3.71 32.04
C SER A 76 -14.42 4.67 31.02
N LEU A 77 -14.79 4.16 29.84
CA LEU A 77 -15.49 4.89 28.79
C LEU A 77 -17.01 4.92 28.99
N GLY A 78 -17.53 4.22 30.00
CA GLY A 78 -18.93 4.27 30.40
C GLY A 78 -19.70 2.95 30.33
N ALA A 79 -19.09 1.84 29.90
CA ALA A 79 -19.78 0.55 29.88
C ALA A 79 -20.17 0.07 31.29
N ASP A 80 -21.41 -0.39 31.47
CA ASP A 80 -21.93 -0.92 32.74
C ASP A 80 -21.12 -2.14 33.19
N THR A 81 -20.88 -3.07 32.26
CA THR A 81 -20.01 -4.23 32.49
C THR A 81 -19.21 -4.55 31.24
N ALA A 82 -17.94 -4.92 31.43
CA ALA A 82 -17.12 -5.49 30.36
C ALA A 82 -16.23 -6.59 30.92
N TYR A 83 -16.05 -7.68 30.16
CA TYR A 83 -15.15 -8.77 30.54
C TYR A 83 -14.72 -9.61 29.32
N ASN A 84 -13.63 -10.36 29.50
CA ASN A 84 -13.09 -11.24 28.48
C ASN A 84 -13.76 -12.63 28.51
N LYS A 85 -14.06 -13.16 27.32
CA LYS A 85 -14.49 -14.55 27.11
C LYS A 85 -13.60 -15.20 26.06
N THR A 86 -12.85 -16.22 26.47
CA THR A 86 -12.02 -17.02 25.56
C THR A 86 -12.84 -18.17 24.97
N ILE A 87 -12.77 -18.31 23.64
CA ILE A 87 -13.43 -19.38 22.88
C ILE A 87 -12.35 -20.06 22.00
N SER A 88 -11.58 -20.95 22.63
CA SER A 88 -10.34 -21.52 22.09
C SER A 88 -10.50 -22.85 21.35
N SER A 89 -11.71 -23.39 21.28
CA SER A 89 -11.99 -24.65 20.57
C SER A 89 -13.38 -24.62 19.96
N LYS A 90 -13.58 -25.44 18.92
CA LYS A 90 -14.89 -25.63 18.30
C LYS A 90 -15.93 -26.20 19.28
N THR A 91 -15.50 -27.04 20.23
CA THR A 91 -16.36 -27.56 21.29
C THR A 91 -16.90 -26.43 22.17
N ILE A 92 -16.02 -25.54 22.66
CA ILE A 92 -16.43 -24.39 23.48
C ILE A 92 -17.32 -23.44 22.67
N ALA A 93 -16.98 -23.23 21.39
CA ALA A 93 -17.72 -22.37 20.50
C ALA A 93 -19.16 -22.84 20.25
N ASP A 94 -19.40 -24.15 20.34
CA ASP A 94 -20.70 -24.77 20.07
C ASP A 94 -21.51 -25.13 21.33
N LEU A 95 -21.07 -24.69 22.51
CA LEU A 95 -21.80 -24.87 23.76
C LEU A 95 -23.05 -23.97 23.82
N PRO A 96 -24.21 -24.47 24.28
CA PRO A 96 -25.38 -23.65 24.59
C PRO A 96 -25.07 -22.51 25.58
N GLU A 97 -24.23 -22.77 26.59
CA GLU A 97 -23.86 -21.77 27.59
C GLU A 97 -23.07 -20.62 26.97
N THR A 98 -22.23 -20.90 25.95
CA THR A 98 -21.52 -19.87 25.20
C THR A 98 -22.50 -19.01 24.40
N TYR A 99 -23.53 -19.62 23.80
CA TYR A 99 -24.60 -18.89 23.11
C TYR A 99 -25.34 -17.95 24.06
N ASP A 100 -25.87 -18.50 25.16
CA ASP A 100 -26.71 -17.79 26.12
C ASP A 100 -25.96 -16.62 26.77
N GLU A 101 -24.65 -16.78 26.98
CA GLU A 101 -23.79 -15.73 27.48
C GLU A 101 -23.63 -14.59 26.45
N ILE A 102 -23.29 -14.90 25.20
CA ILE A 102 -23.05 -13.90 24.15
C ILE A 102 -24.31 -13.10 23.83
N ILE A 103 -25.48 -13.74 23.73
CA ILE A 103 -26.73 -13.03 23.42
C ILE A 103 -27.16 -12.03 24.50
N SER A 104 -26.59 -12.14 25.71
CA SER A 104 -26.84 -11.17 26.80
C SER A 104 -26.09 -9.84 26.61
N ALA A 105 -25.17 -9.76 25.65
CA ALA A 105 -24.38 -8.57 25.38
C ALA A 105 -25.16 -7.51 24.61
N LYS A 106 -24.81 -6.25 24.87
CA LYS A 106 -25.18 -5.10 24.03
C LYS A 106 -24.11 -4.76 23.01
N ALA A 107 -22.85 -5.12 23.30
CA ALA A 107 -21.77 -5.14 22.32
C ALA A 107 -20.92 -6.40 22.43
N VAL A 108 -20.45 -6.88 21.29
CA VAL A 108 -19.41 -7.90 21.18
C VAL A 108 -18.17 -7.26 20.57
N PHE A 109 -17.02 -7.43 21.21
CA PHE A 109 -15.74 -6.95 20.69
C PHE A 109 -14.80 -8.13 20.41
N ILE A 110 -14.37 -8.31 19.17
CA ILE A 110 -13.44 -9.38 18.75
C ILE A 110 -12.01 -8.84 18.75
N ARG A 111 -11.13 -9.45 19.55
CA ARG A 111 -9.75 -8.99 19.73
C ARG A 111 -8.88 -9.21 18.47
N GLY A 112 -7.71 -8.58 18.47
CA GLY A 112 -6.63 -8.94 17.55
C GLY A 112 -6.11 -10.37 17.83
N GLY A 113 -5.39 -10.93 16.87
CA GLY A 113 -4.91 -12.31 16.91
C GLY A 113 -4.64 -12.83 15.51
N ASP A 114 -4.92 -14.12 15.28
CA ASP A 114 -4.98 -14.71 13.95
C ASP A 114 -6.44 -14.82 13.49
N GLN A 115 -6.77 -14.22 12.34
CA GLN A 115 -8.12 -14.28 11.78
C GLN A 115 -8.57 -15.72 11.47
N TRP A 116 -7.62 -16.62 11.17
CA TRP A 116 -7.93 -18.01 10.88
C TRP A 116 -8.46 -18.74 12.11
N ASP A 117 -8.02 -18.37 13.31
CA ASP A 117 -8.54 -18.96 14.54
C ASP A 117 -10.03 -18.66 14.72
N TYR A 118 -10.46 -17.43 14.47
CA TYR A 118 -11.89 -17.07 14.55
C TYR A 118 -12.72 -17.87 13.54
N ILE A 119 -12.26 -17.91 12.29
CA ILE A 119 -13.00 -18.62 11.24
C ILE A 119 -13.05 -20.13 11.53
N ARG A 120 -11.91 -20.78 11.76
CA ARG A 120 -11.85 -22.24 11.91
C ARG A 120 -12.55 -22.76 13.17
N LEU A 121 -12.58 -21.95 14.24
CA LEU A 121 -13.16 -22.35 15.53
C LEU A 121 -14.64 -21.98 15.63
N TRP A 122 -15.06 -20.82 15.11
CA TRP A 122 -16.40 -20.27 15.40
C TRP A 122 -17.38 -20.42 14.24
N LYS A 123 -16.93 -20.44 12.99
CA LYS A 123 -17.83 -20.53 11.82
C LYS A 123 -18.78 -21.71 11.89
N GLY A 124 -20.08 -21.43 11.73
CA GLY A 124 -21.15 -22.43 11.77
C GLY A 124 -21.40 -23.04 13.15
N THR A 125 -20.88 -22.44 14.22
CA THR A 125 -21.17 -22.86 15.60
C THR A 125 -22.21 -21.93 16.24
N LYS A 126 -22.63 -22.29 17.45
CA LYS A 126 -23.45 -21.40 18.28
C LYS A 126 -22.80 -20.04 18.57
N THR A 127 -21.48 -19.92 18.64
CA THR A 127 -20.81 -18.62 18.82
C THR A 127 -21.10 -17.68 17.65
N ASP A 128 -20.90 -18.14 16.42
CA ASP A 128 -21.23 -17.41 15.19
C ASP A 128 -22.72 -16.99 15.19
N SER A 129 -23.61 -17.92 15.53
CA SER A 129 -25.05 -17.65 15.64
C SER A 129 -25.39 -16.61 16.72
N ALA A 130 -24.68 -16.60 17.85
CA ALA A 130 -24.93 -15.67 18.95
C ALA A 130 -24.44 -14.25 18.63
N ILE A 131 -23.29 -14.12 17.97
CA ILE A 131 -22.79 -12.81 17.51
C ILE A 131 -23.75 -12.23 16.47
N GLN A 132 -24.23 -13.06 15.52
CA GLN A 132 -25.29 -12.66 14.58
C GLN A 132 -26.58 -12.26 15.30
N TYR A 133 -26.98 -12.97 16.35
CA TYR A 133 -28.14 -12.60 17.15
C TYR A 133 -27.98 -11.21 17.79
N VAL A 134 -26.82 -10.91 18.40
CA VAL A 134 -26.55 -9.59 18.98
C VAL A 134 -26.65 -8.51 17.91
N PHE A 135 -26.04 -8.71 16.75
CA PHE A 135 -26.14 -7.78 15.62
C PHE A 135 -27.59 -7.57 15.16
N ASN A 136 -28.32 -8.65 14.90
CA ASN A 136 -29.71 -8.59 14.42
C ASN A 136 -30.71 -8.01 15.44
N ASN A 137 -30.31 -7.87 16.71
CA ASN A 137 -31.10 -7.21 17.74
C ASN A 137 -30.62 -5.77 18.03
N GLY A 138 -29.91 -5.15 17.09
CA GLY A 138 -29.46 -3.76 17.16
C GLY A 138 -28.21 -3.54 18.02
N GLY A 139 -27.52 -4.60 18.44
CA GLY A 139 -26.28 -4.50 19.20
C GLY A 139 -25.07 -4.05 18.36
N VAL A 140 -23.96 -3.79 19.02
CA VAL A 140 -22.71 -3.38 18.36
C VAL A 140 -21.78 -4.57 18.20
N ILE A 141 -21.32 -4.86 16.97
CA ILE A 141 -20.24 -5.81 16.73
C ILE A 141 -18.98 -5.05 16.32
N ALA A 142 -17.92 -5.19 17.10
CA ALA A 142 -16.67 -4.50 16.88
C ALA A 142 -15.52 -5.49 16.82
N GLY A 143 -14.41 -5.08 16.20
CA GLY A 143 -13.19 -5.87 16.24
C GLY A 143 -11.96 -5.06 15.88
N THR A 144 -10.80 -5.54 16.30
CA THR A 144 -9.49 -4.91 16.00
C THR A 144 -8.55 -5.88 15.30
N SER A 145 -7.80 -5.41 14.31
CA SER A 145 -6.84 -6.23 13.55
C SER A 145 -7.52 -7.46 12.93
N ALA A 146 -7.17 -8.68 13.35
CA ALA A 146 -7.84 -9.91 12.93
C ALA A 146 -9.35 -9.92 13.21
N GLY A 147 -9.79 -9.34 14.33
CA GLY A 147 -11.21 -9.24 14.67
C GLY A 147 -11.99 -8.32 13.74
N ALA A 148 -11.35 -7.27 13.19
CA ALA A 148 -11.95 -6.42 12.17
C ALA A 148 -11.97 -7.08 10.78
N ALA A 149 -10.93 -7.86 10.47
CA ALA A 149 -10.79 -8.56 9.19
C ALA A 149 -11.83 -9.66 8.95
N VAL A 150 -12.64 -10.02 9.96
CA VAL A 150 -13.70 -11.04 9.90
C VAL A 150 -15.12 -10.45 9.98
N LEU A 151 -15.27 -9.12 9.85
CA LEU A 151 -16.57 -8.45 9.95
C LEU A 151 -17.23 -8.23 8.57
N GLY A 152 -16.53 -8.57 7.48
CA GLY A 152 -17.01 -8.37 6.12
C GLY A 152 -17.99 -9.45 5.68
N ASP A 153 -18.44 -9.36 4.43
CA ASP A 153 -19.15 -10.47 3.74
C ASP A 153 -18.18 -11.53 3.24
N VAL A 154 -16.98 -11.08 2.85
CA VAL A 154 -15.87 -11.94 2.44
C VAL A 154 -14.63 -11.57 3.23
N ASP A 155 -14.05 -12.57 3.89
CA ASP A 155 -12.90 -12.39 4.77
C ASP A 155 -11.66 -13.02 4.16
N PHE A 156 -10.54 -12.29 4.18
CA PHE A 156 -9.23 -12.88 3.91
C PHE A 156 -8.82 -13.77 5.09
N SER A 157 -8.82 -15.09 4.87
CA SER A 157 -8.81 -16.06 5.97
C SER A 157 -7.46 -16.20 6.66
N GLY A 158 -6.36 -15.83 5.99
CA GLY A 158 -5.01 -15.97 6.55
C GLY A 158 -4.55 -17.41 6.83
N GLN A 159 -5.34 -18.43 6.44
CA GLN A 159 -5.09 -19.85 6.79
C GLN A 159 -3.74 -20.40 6.28
N SER A 160 -3.17 -19.76 5.25
CA SER A 160 -1.87 -20.13 4.67
C SER A 160 -0.81 -19.04 4.92
N GLY A 161 -1.01 -18.25 5.98
CA GLY A 161 -0.26 -17.04 6.28
C GLY A 161 -0.78 -15.81 5.54
N SER A 162 -0.15 -14.67 5.80
CA SER A 162 -0.52 -13.40 5.16
C SER A 162 -0.15 -13.36 3.67
N ALA A 163 -0.88 -12.55 2.91
CA ALA A 163 -0.52 -12.18 1.54
C ALA A 163 0.31 -10.90 1.51
N TYR A 164 1.25 -10.82 0.57
CA TYR A 164 2.14 -9.66 0.35
C TYR A 164 1.82 -9.03 -0.99
N SER A 165 1.87 -7.71 -1.08
CA SER A 165 1.40 -6.96 -2.25
C SER A 165 2.16 -7.30 -3.52
N ASP A 166 3.47 -7.49 -3.47
CA ASP A 166 4.29 -7.88 -4.61
C ASP A 166 3.90 -9.26 -5.18
N ASP A 167 3.78 -10.28 -4.32
CA ASP A 167 3.36 -11.63 -4.76
C ASP A 167 1.88 -11.65 -5.19
N ALA A 168 1.01 -10.93 -4.47
CA ALA A 168 -0.43 -10.85 -4.71
C ALA A 168 -0.74 -10.16 -6.04
N LEU A 169 -0.04 -9.08 -6.36
CA LEU A 169 -0.19 -8.41 -7.64
C LEU A 169 0.35 -9.31 -8.76
N LEU A 170 1.46 -10.03 -8.56
CA LEU A 170 2.01 -10.90 -9.61
C LEU A 170 1.03 -11.99 -10.01
N ASN A 171 0.41 -12.63 -9.01
CA ASN A 171 -0.60 -13.65 -9.21
C ASN A 171 -1.72 -13.49 -8.16
N PRO A 172 -2.87 -12.89 -8.50
CA PRO A 172 -3.97 -12.69 -7.56
C PRO A 172 -4.64 -14.00 -7.11
N PHE A 173 -4.28 -15.16 -7.69
CA PHE A 173 -4.85 -16.48 -7.42
C PHE A 173 -3.86 -17.44 -6.72
N TYR A 174 -2.71 -16.94 -6.27
CA TYR A 174 -1.71 -17.79 -5.62
C TYR A 174 -2.21 -18.42 -4.31
N SER A 175 -1.51 -19.43 -3.83
CA SER A 175 -1.98 -20.33 -2.76
C SER A 175 -2.34 -19.65 -1.44
N ARG A 176 -1.87 -18.43 -1.16
CA ARG A 176 -2.23 -17.67 0.04
C ARG A 176 -3.48 -16.80 -0.11
N MET A 177 -3.97 -16.55 -1.32
CA MET A 177 -5.21 -15.80 -1.56
C MET A 177 -6.42 -16.68 -1.26
N LYS A 178 -6.66 -16.88 0.03
CA LYS A 178 -7.73 -17.70 0.58
C LYS A 178 -8.75 -16.82 1.25
N PHE A 179 -10.00 -17.07 0.89
CA PHE A 179 -11.14 -16.27 1.32
C PHE A 179 -12.19 -17.17 1.92
N GLU A 180 -12.88 -16.64 2.92
CA GLU A 180 -13.99 -17.31 3.58
C GLU A 180 -15.21 -16.41 3.47
N SER A 181 -16.33 -17.02 3.13
CA SER A 181 -17.66 -16.39 3.13
C SER A 181 -18.57 -17.15 4.09
N ASN A 182 -19.71 -16.57 4.44
CA ASN A 182 -20.68 -17.16 5.38
C ASN A 182 -20.12 -17.36 6.80
N PHE A 183 -19.26 -16.44 7.24
CA PHE A 183 -18.88 -16.30 8.64
C PHE A 183 -19.21 -14.87 9.03
N LEU A 184 -20.04 -14.67 10.07
CA LEU A 184 -20.53 -13.36 10.54
C LEU A 184 -21.32 -12.53 9.49
N ASN A 185 -20.73 -12.18 8.34
CA ASN A 185 -21.35 -11.57 7.16
C ASN A 185 -22.28 -10.39 7.46
N PHE A 186 -21.73 -9.35 8.10
CA PHE A 186 -22.54 -8.22 8.56
C PHE A 186 -22.72 -7.12 7.52
N ILE A 187 -21.75 -6.93 6.62
CA ILE A 187 -21.82 -5.89 5.60
C ILE A 187 -21.72 -6.52 4.21
N PRO A 188 -22.82 -6.54 3.46
CA PRO A 188 -22.84 -7.11 2.12
C PRO A 188 -21.74 -6.50 1.24
N ASN A 189 -21.06 -7.36 0.48
CA ASN A 189 -20.04 -6.99 -0.49
C ASN A 189 -18.82 -6.24 0.09
N VAL A 190 -18.57 -6.23 1.40
CA VAL A 190 -17.38 -5.59 1.98
C VAL A 190 -16.32 -6.61 2.35
N LEU A 191 -15.06 -6.28 2.07
CA LEU A 191 -13.86 -6.97 2.56
C LEU A 191 -12.99 -5.97 3.32
N PHE A 192 -12.70 -6.26 4.59
CA PHE A 192 -11.83 -5.44 5.41
C PHE A 192 -10.38 -5.92 5.37
N ASP A 193 -9.45 -4.97 5.28
CA ASP A 193 -8.03 -5.20 5.54
C ASP A 193 -7.53 -4.24 6.62
N THR A 194 -6.58 -4.67 7.43
CA THR A 194 -6.10 -3.94 8.63
C THR A 194 -4.60 -3.71 8.59
N HIS A 195 -4.07 -2.83 9.46
CA HIS A 195 -2.66 -2.39 9.43
C HIS A 195 -2.24 -2.04 7.99
N PHE A 196 -3.06 -1.25 7.33
CA PHE A 196 -3.08 -1.19 5.87
C PHE A 196 -1.83 -0.53 5.27
N THR A 197 -1.66 0.78 5.47
CA THR A 197 -0.51 1.52 4.92
C THR A 197 0.80 1.11 5.57
N GLU A 198 0.80 0.84 6.88
CA GLU A 198 2.02 0.52 7.65
C GLU A 198 2.69 -0.77 7.17
N ARG A 199 1.91 -1.65 6.55
CA ARG A 199 2.37 -2.94 6.03
C ARG A 199 2.36 -3.02 4.50
N GLY A 200 2.15 -1.88 3.84
CA GLY A 200 2.10 -1.74 2.39
C GLY A 200 1.07 -2.64 1.72
N ARG A 201 -0.14 -2.73 2.29
CA ARG A 201 -1.20 -3.69 1.88
C ARG A 201 -2.11 -3.19 0.76
N GLN A 202 -1.82 -2.03 0.17
CA GLN A 202 -2.59 -1.50 -0.95
C GLN A 202 -2.66 -2.48 -2.13
N GLY A 203 -1.51 -2.99 -2.58
CA GLY A 203 -1.47 -3.92 -3.71
C GLY A 203 -2.22 -5.23 -3.44
N ARG A 204 -2.08 -5.81 -2.25
CA ARG A 204 -2.78 -7.05 -1.92
C ARG A 204 -4.29 -6.88 -1.86
N LEU A 205 -4.80 -5.78 -1.29
CA LEU A 205 -6.24 -5.55 -1.20
C LEU A 205 -6.85 -5.42 -2.60
N ILE A 206 -6.21 -4.66 -3.49
CA ILE A 206 -6.64 -4.54 -4.89
C ILE A 206 -6.65 -5.91 -5.58
N ALA A 207 -5.60 -6.72 -5.40
CA ALA A 207 -5.54 -8.08 -5.93
C ALA A 207 -6.63 -9.00 -5.35
N MET A 208 -7.03 -8.82 -4.09
CA MET A 208 -8.14 -9.56 -3.47
C MET A 208 -9.48 -9.21 -4.14
N LEU A 209 -9.74 -7.92 -4.43
CA LEU A 209 -10.97 -7.51 -5.13
C LEU A 209 -11.04 -8.10 -6.54
N TYR A 210 -9.94 -8.05 -7.28
CA TYR A 210 -9.84 -8.69 -8.59
C TYR A 210 -10.07 -10.21 -8.49
N ASN A 211 -9.45 -10.89 -7.52
CA ASN A 211 -9.66 -12.31 -7.30
C ASN A 211 -11.14 -12.65 -7.09
N GLN A 212 -11.84 -11.88 -6.25
CA GLN A 212 -13.24 -12.13 -5.92
C GLN A 212 -14.20 -11.83 -7.08
N HIS A 213 -13.86 -10.87 -7.94
CA HIS A 213 -14.59 -10.67 -9.20
C HIS A 213 -14.58 -11.94 -10.07
N PHE A 214 -13.42 -12.57 -10.27
CA PHE A 214 -13.31 -13.72 -11.18
C PHE A 214 -13.63 -15.08 -10.55
N ASN A 215 -13.30 -15.30 -9.27
CA ASN A 215 -13.54 -16.58 -8.61
C ASN A 215 -14.94 -16.71 -8.01
N ALA A 216 -15.55 -15.60 -7.60
CA ALA A 216 -16.80 -15.60 -6.86
C ALA A 216 -17.89 -14.75 -7.53
N SER A 217 -17.60 -14.11 -8.67
CA SER A 217 -18.51 -13.17 -9.32
C SER A 217 -19.00 -12.07 -8.37
N LYS A 218 -18.12 -11.61 -7.47
CA LYS A 218 -18.41 -10.58 -6.47
C LYS A 218 -17.56 -9.33 -6.71
N ASP A 219 -18.23 -8.24 -7.05
CA ASP A 219 -17.65 -6.90 -7.03
C ASP A 219 -17.69 -6.32 -5.62
N LEU A 220 -16.62 -6.60 -4.86
CA LEU A 220 -16.50 -6.17 -3.48
C LEU A 220 -16.03 -4.72 -3.35
N ILE A 221 -16.40 -4.10 -2.24
CA ILE A 221 -15.79 -2.89 -1.67
C ILE A 221 -14.65 -3.34 -0.75
N GLY A 222 -13.42 -2.97 -1.08
CA GLY A 222 -12.27 -3.17 -0.22
C GLY A 222 -12.08 -1.99 0.72
N ALA A 223 -12.10 -2.21 2.03
CA ALA A 223 -11.84 -1.19 3.04
C ALA A 223 -10.52 -1.50 3.77
N GLY A 224 -9.45 -0.81 3.37
CA GLY A 224 -8.14 -0.86 4.01
C GLY A 224 -8.06 0.14 5.15
N ILE A 225 -7.94 -0.34 6.38
CA ILE A 225 -7.95 0.47 7.61
C ILE A 225 -6.53 0.53 8.17
N ASP A 226 -5.99 1.75 8.23
CA ASP A 226 -4.68 2.00 8.83
C ASP A 226 -4.65 1.65 10.33
N ASP A 227 -3.45 1.50 10.88
CA ASP A 227 -3.26 1.45 12.32
C ASP A 227 -3.90 2.68 13.01
N ARG A 228 -4.32 2.50 14.25
CA ARG A 228 -4.91 3.54 15.09
C ARG A 228 -6.09 4.28 14.44
N THR A 229 -6.85 3.55 13.64
CA THR A 229 -7.96 4.05 12.83
C THR A 229 -9.10 3.04 12.87
N ALA A 230 -10.32 3.53 12.77
CA ALA A 230 -11.52 2.72 12.69
C ALA A 230 -12.50 3.26 11.67
N ILE A 231 -13.36 2.38 11.16
CA ILE A 231 -14.58 2.75 10.45
C ILE A 231 -15.77 2.23 11.27
N CYS A 232 -16.63 3.15 11.72
CA CYS A 232 -17.80 2.87 12.55
C CYS A 232 -19.07 3.03 11.71
N ILE A 233 -19.79 1.94 11.46
CA ILE A 233 -20.85 1.83 10.46
C ILE A 233 -22.20 1.68 11.17
N SER A 234 -23.12 2.58 10.84
CA SER A 234 -24.51 2.55 11.33
C SER A 234 -25.39 1.60 10.51
N PRO A 235 -26.59 1.24 11.02
CA PRO A 235 -27.50 0.28 10.37
C PRO A 235 -27.98 0.69 8.97
N ASP A 236 -27.87 1.97 8.62
CA ASP A 236 -28.15 2.52 7.29
C ASP A 236 -26.96 2.41 6.32
N GLY A 237 -25.87 1.74 6.72
CA GLY A 237 -24.68 1.51 5.89
C GLY A 237 -23.71 2.69 5.85
N ILE A 238 -23.92 3.73 6.65
CA ILE A 238 -23.03 4.89 6.70
C ILE A 238 -21.88 4.64 7.68
N GLY A 239 -20.66 4.54 7.14
CA GLY A 239 -19.42 4.42 7.91
C GLY A 239 -18.74 5.75 8.17
N GLU A 240 -18.49 6.09 9.43
CA GLU A 240 -17.69 7.25 9.85
C GLU A 240 -16.26 6.82 10.20
N VAL A 241 -15.28 7.50 9.61
CA VAL A 241 -13.86 7.27 9.92
C VAL A 241 -13.52 7.93 11.25
N MET A 242 -12.86 7.18 12.13
CA MET A 242 -12.39 7.63 13.44
C MET A 242 -10.91 7.26 13.64
N GLY A 243 -10.24 7.95 14.57
CA GLY A 243 -8.84 7.71 14.89
C GLY A 243 -7.86 8.67 14.20
N SER A 244 -6.65 8.18 13.95
CA SER A 244 -5.47 9.00 13.63
C SER A 244 -4.78 8.70 12.29
N GLY A 245 -5.23 7.67 11.57
CA GLY A 245 -4.81 7.32 10.21
C GLY A 245 -5.93 7.55 9.19
N ALA A 246 -5.91 6.76 8.11
CA ALA A 246 -6.93 6.80 7.06
C ALA A 246 -7.61 5.44 6.84
N VAL A 247 -8.78 5.50 6.19
CA VAL A 247 -9.45 4.35 5.60
C VAL A 247 -9.44 4.54 4.09
N SER A 248 -8.84 3.59 3.38
CA SER A 248 -8.81 3.54 1.93
C SER A 248 -9.91 2.62 1.41
N ILE A 249 -10.86 3.18 0.66
CA ILE A 249 -12.00 2.48 0.08
C ILE A 249 -11.77 2.28 -1.40
N PHE A 250 -11.70 1.03 -1.86
CA PHE A 250 -11.55 0.64 -3.26
C PHE A 250 -12.80 -0.07 -3.73
N TYR A 251 -13.29 0.25 -4.93
CA TYR A 251 -14.44 -0.44 -5.51
C TYR A 251 -14.48 -0.31 -7.02
N LYS A 252 -15.17 -1.26 -7.65
CA LYS A 252 -15.46 -1.22 -9.08
C LYS A 252 -16.65 -0.29 -9.32
N ASP A 253 -16.48 0.74 -10.15
CA ASP A 253 -17.59 1.52 -10.70
C ASP A 253 -17.73 1.28 -12.21
N ASP A 254 -18.61 2.04 -12.87
CA ASP A 254 -18.90 1.90 -14.31
C ASP A 254 -17.70 2.23 -15.21
N PHE A 255 -16.67 2.91 -14.69
CA PHE A 255 -15.46 3.25 -15.44
C PHE A 255 -14.28 2.33 -15.14
N THR A 256 -14.41 1.46 -14.12
CA THR A 256 -13.42 0.45 -13.81
C THR A 256 -13.56 -0.74 -14.76
N GLU A 257 -12.47 -1.13 -15.42
CA GLU A 257 -12.42 -2.32 -16.28
C GLU A 257 -11.42 -3.33 -15.71
N TYR A 258 -11.81 -4.60 -15.63
CA TYR A 258 -10.90 -5.71 -15.35
C TYR A 258 -10.76 -6.54 -16.62
N SER A 259 -9.52 -6.81 -17.06
CA SER A 259 -9.30 -7.80 -18.11
C SER A 259 -9.46 -9.21 -17.54
N ASP A 260 -9.74 -10.20 -18.39
CA ASP A 260 -9.63 -11.60 -17.99
C ASP A 260 -8.18 -11.97 -17.62
N TYR A 261 -8.02 -12.90 -16.67
CA TYR A 261 -6.70 -13.46 -16.33
C TYR A 261 -6.30 -14.53 -17.34
N THR A 262 -5.51 -14.16 -18.35
CA THR A 262 -5.13 -15.05 -19.46
C THR A 262 -3.63 -15.28 -19.45
N SER A 263 -3.20 -16.55 -19.46
CA SER A 263 -1.78 -16.93 -19.46
C SER A 263 -0.95 -16.28 -18.36
N GLY A 264 -1.55 -16.05 -17.19
CA GLY A 264 -0.87 -15.41 -16.08
C GLY A 264 -0.87 -13.88 -16.13
N LYS A 265 -1.55 -13.25 -17.10
CA LYS A 265 -1.54 -11.82 -17.33
C LYS A 265 -2.91 -11.18 -17.14
N TYR A 266 -2.93 -9.95 -16.61
CA TYR A 266 -4.14 -9.17 -16.39
C TYR A 266 -3.88 -7.68 -16.18
N THR A 267 -4.98 -6.93 -16.21
CA THR A 267 -5.03 -5.48 -16.11
C THR A 267 -6.22 -5.08 -15.23
N ILE A 268 -6.03 -4.01 -14.48
CA ILE A 268 -7.10 -3.28 -13.80
C ILE A 268 -6.99 -1.85 -14.25
N GLU A 269 -8.05 -1.34 -14.87
CA GLU A 269 -8.11 0.03 -15.31
C GLU A 269 -9.01 0.83 -14.39
N LYS A 270 -8.51 1.99 -13.95
CA LYS A 270 -9.31 3.03 -13.29
C LYS A 270 -10.12 2.53 -12.09
N LEU A 271 -9.56 1.64 -11.27
CA LEU A 271 -10.21 1.26 -10.02
C LEU A 271 -10.44 2.51 -9.16
N ARG A 272 -11.69 2.71 -8.70
CA ARG A 272 -12.03 3.86 -7.88
C ARG A 272 -11.43 3.70 -6.49
N CYS A 273 -10.84 4.77 -5.98
CA CYS A 273 -10.30 4.83 -4.62
C CYS A 273 -10.70 6.14 -3.93
N HIS A 274 -11.12 6.04 -2.67
CA HIS A 274 -11.19 7.17 -1.75
C HIS A 274 -10.29 6.90 -0.55
N THR A 275 -9.44 7.86 -0.20
CA THR A 275 -8.72 7.84 1.08
C THR A 275 -9.41 8.82 2.00
N LEU A 276 -9.89 8.34 3.14
CA LEU A 276 -10.78 9.06 4.04
C LEU A 276 -10.15 9.14 5.42
N THR A 277 -10.17 10.32 6.03
CA THR A 277 -9.62 10.55 7.37
C THR A 277 -10.74 10.85 8.36
N LYS A 278 -10.41 11.07 9.63
CA LYS A 278 -11.40 11.26 10.69
C LYS A 278 -12.51 12.25 10.32
N GLY A 279 -13.75 11.83 10.55
CA GLY A 279 -14.98 12.62 10.35
C GLY A 279 -15.58 12.48 8.95
N TRP A 280 -14.83 11.99 7.96
CA TRP A 280 -15.40 11.62 6.67
C TRP A 280 -16.36 10.44 6.84
N LYS A 281 -17.43 10.43 6.03
CA LYS A 281 -18.40 9.32 6.02
C LYS A 281 -18.57 8.73 4.62
N TYR A 282 -18.63 7.42 4.55
CA TYR A 282 -18.83 6.65 3.32
C TYR A 282 -20.12 5.82 3.42
N ASP A 283 -20.89 5.82 2.35
CA ASP A 283 -22.11 5.02 2.19
C ASP A 283 -21.75 3.72 1.49
N PHE A 284 -21.72 2.62 2.25
CA PHE A 284 -21.39 1.29 1.73
C PHE A 284 -22.51 0.67 0.90
N ILE A 285 -23.73 1.20 0.96
CA ILE A 285 -24.87 0.70 0.18
C ILE A 285 -24.85 1.33 -1.21
N ASN A 286 -24.64 2.65 -1.28
CA ASN A 286 -24.72 3.41 -2.53
C ASN A 286 -23.35 3.73 -3.17
N ASN A 287 -22.25 3.25 -2.58
CA ASN A 287 -20.89 3.43 -3.10
C ASN A 287 -20.47 4.89 -3.31
N GLN A 288 -20.72 5.74 -2.31
CA GLN A 288 -20.47 7.18 -2.40
C GLN A 288 -20.02 7.77 -1.06
N ILE A 289 -19.37 8.94 -1.12
CA ILE A 289 -19.06 9.71 0.09
C ILE A 289 -20.36 10.35 0.59
N ALA A 290 -20.79 9.98 1.79
CA ALA A 290 -22.01 10.47 2.42
C ALA A 290 -21.81 11.84 3.09
N PHE A 291 -20.59 12.10 3.59
CA PHE A 291 -20.28 13.36 4.25
C PHE A 291 -18.80 13.72 4.12
N ILE A 292 -18.56 14.99 3.81
CA ILE A 292 -17.25 15.60 3.70
C ILE A 292 -17.10 16.60 4.85
N PRO A 293 -16.10 16.46 5.74
CA PRO A 293 -15.86 17.41 6.82
C PRO A 293 -15.51 18.81 6.33
N ALA A 294 -15.83 19.80 7.15
CA ALA A 294 -15.49 21.20 6.86
C ALA A 294 -13.97 21.48 6.81
N SER A 295 -13.13 20.57 7.30
CA SER A 295 -11.66 20.64 7.17
C SER A 295 -11.17 20.35 5.76
N ALA A 296 -11.97 19.64 4.94
CA ALA A 296 -11.63 19.34 3.57
C ALA A 296 -11.57 20.61 2.70
N LYS A 297 -10.64 20.62 1.76
CA LYS A 297 -10.34 21.74 0.87
C LYS A 297 -10.62 21.35 -0.57
N ASP A 298 -11.06 22.33 -1.35
CA ASP A 298 -11.25 22.18 -2.79
C ASP A 298 -9.92 22.05 -3.54
N VAL A 299 -9.96 21.24 -4.60
CA VAL A 299 -8.92 21.13 -5.63
C VAL A 299 -9.53 21.56 -6.96
N ASP A 300 -8.82 22.43 -7.67
CA ASP A 300 -9.22 22.84 -9.01
C ASP A 300 -8.85 21.76 -10.05
N ILE A 301 -9.84 20.94 -10.37
CA ILE A 301 -9.73 19.88 -11.37
C ILE A 301 -9.45 20.42 -12.78
N ASN A 302 -9.78 21.70 -13.05
CA ASN A 302 -9.62 22.33 -14.36
C ASN A 302 -8.28 23.06 -14.52
N SER A 303 -7.39 23.02 -13.52
CA SER A 303 -6.09 23.68 -13.63
C SER A 303 -5.27 23.13 -14.82
N PRO A 304 -4.39 23.91 -15.46
CA PRO A 304 -3.62 23.41 -16.61
C PRO A 304 -2.78 22.19 -16.24
N TRP A 305 -2.67 21.23 -17.17
CA TRP A 305 -1.81 20.06 -17.00
C TRP A 305 -0.45 20.29 -17.65
N PHE A 306 0.59 20.00 -16.88
CA PHE A 306 1.96 20.07 -17.32
C PHE A 306 2.50 18.67 -17.56
N TYR A 307 2.55 18.28 -18.84
CA TYR A 307 3.21 17.06 -19.31
C TYR A 307 4.73 17.14 -19.18
N SER A 308 5.41 16.03 -19.46
CA SER A 308 6.87 16.01 -19.51
C SER A 308 7.38 16.97 -20.59
N GLN A 309 8.34 17.81 -20.26
CA GLN A 309 8.98 18.75 -21.20
C GLN A 309 10.01 18.09 -22.12
N THR A 310 10.52 16.93 -21.70
CA THR A 310 11.45 16.12 -22.48
C THR A 310 11.20 14.64 -22.19
N ASP A 311 11.69 13.78 -23.06
CA ASP A 311 11.71 12.34 -22.80
C ASP A 311 12.53 12.01 -21.54
N ILE A 312 11.93 11.28 -20.60
CA ILE A 312 12.62 10.84 -19.38
C ILE A 312 12.52 9.33 -19.19
N THR A 313 13.61 8.72 -18.74
CA THR A 313 13.67 7.32 -18.32
C THR A 313 13.84 7.24 -16.80
N LEU A 314 12.89 6.60 -16.13
CA LEU A 314 12.88 6.37 -14.68
C LEU A 314 13.10 4.90 -14.38
N THR A 315 13.71 4.60 -13.23
CA THR A 315 14.05 3.22 -12.86
C THR A 315 13.72 2.92 -11.40
N GLY A 316 13.40 1.66 -11.10
CA GLY A 316 12.80 1.25 -9.82
C GLY A 316 13.75 0.87 -8.69
N SER A 317 15.05 0.72 -8.95
CA SER A 317 16.03 0.13 -8.02
C SER A 317 17.25 1.04 -7.78
N ASN A 318 18.02 0.78 -6.73
CA ASN A 318 19.35 1.38 -6.55
C ASN A 318 20.49 0.37 -6.78
N ASN A 319 20.19 -0.83 -7.28
CA ASN A 319 21.19 -1.83 -7.65
C ASN A 319 21.99 -1.34 -8.87
N ILE A 320 23.24 -0.98 -8.66
CA ILE A 320 24.09 -0.38 -9.70
C ILE A 320 24.23 -1.27 -10.94
N SER A 321 24.42 -2.59 -10.75
CA SER A 321 24.63 -3.52 -11.87
C SER A 321 23.40 -3.64 -12.76
N ALA A 322 22.22 -3.77 -12.16
CA ALA A 322 20.97 -3.81 -12.91
C ALA A 322 20.70 -2.48 -13.64
N GLN A 323 21.05 -1.37 -12.99
CA GLN A 323 20.87 -0.05 -13.57
C GLN A 323 21.82 0.25 -14.73
N LEU A 324 23.04 -0.27 -14.73
CA LEU A 324 23.94 -0.18 -15.89
C LEU A 324 23.37 -0.89 -17.12
N ASN A 325 22.64 -1.99 -16.95
CA ASN A 325 21.94 -2.64 -18.07
C ASN A 325 20.84 -1.74 -18.63
N ASN A 326 20.01 -1.15 -17.76
CA ASN A 326 18.97 -0.20 -18.17
C ASN A 326 19.56 1.04 -18.85
N LEU A 327 20.69 1.54 -18.36
CA LEU A 327 21.43 2.65 -18.97
C LEU A 327 21.92 2.28 -20.37
N GLY A 328 22.50 1.10 -20.55
CA GLY A 328 22.97 0.64 -21.86
C GLY A 328 21.86 0.60 -22.90
N VAL A 329 20.69 0.10 -22.52
CA VAL A 329 19.53 0.10 -23.42
C VAL A 329 19.07 1.53 -23.73
N PHE A 330 18.99 2.42 -22.73
CA PHE A 330 18.67 3.83 -22.95
C PHE A 330 19.64 4.49 -23.94
N LEU A 331 20.95 4.34 -23.75
CA LEU A 331 21.99 4.94 -24.59
C LEU A 331 21.89 4.46 -26.06
N ASN A 332 21.55 3.18 -26.24
CA ASN A 332 21.30 2.61 -27.56
C ASN A 332 20.01 3.18 -28.20
N GLU A 333 18.93 3.32 -27.42
CA GLU A 333 17.65 3.88 -27.89
C GLU A 333 17.77 5.34 -28.33
N VAL A 334 18.54 6.16 -27.60
CA VAL A 334 18.72 7.59 -27.92
C VAL A 334 19.85 7.87 -28.93
N ASN A 335 20.64 6.86 -29.31
CA ASN A 335 21.79 6.98 -30.19
C ASN A 335 22.73 8.14 -29.80
N SER A 336 23.04 8.24 -28.50
CA SER A 336 23.77 9.39 -27.94
C SER A 336 25.20 9.47 -28.46
N THR A 337 25.62 10.64 -28.92
CA THR A 337 26.99 10.92 -29.37
C THR A 337 27.84 11.57 -28.30
N LYS A 338 27.23 12.26 -27.33
CA LYS A 338 27.90 12.88 -26.17
C LYS A 338 27.00 12.84 -24.93
N VAL A 339 27.44 12.14 -23.90
CA VAL A 339 26.69 11.91 -22.66
C VAL A 339 27.13 12.90 -21.58
N LEU A 340 26.19 13.51 -20.85
CA LEU A 340 26.53 14.26 -19.64
C LEU A 340 26.04 13.54 -18.38
N LEU A 341 26.96 13.13 -17.52
CA LEU A 341 26.64 12.64 -16.18
C LEU A 341 26.49 13.82 -15.22
N ILE A 342 25.27 14.04 -14.74
CA ILE A 342 24.92 15.04 -13.73
C ILE A 342 24.85 14.34 -12.36
N THR A 343 25.71 14.75 -11.45
CA THR A 343 25.83 14.15 -10.12
C THR A 343 26.23 15.19 -9.07
N HIS A 344 26.66 14.77 -7.89
CA HIS A 344 27.16 15.63 -6.83
C HIS A 344 28.45 15.07 -6.22
N PRO A 345 29.31 15.90 -5.59
CA PRO A 345 30.61 15.45 -5.07
C PRO A 345 30.57 14.29 -4.07
N GLY A 346 29.47 14.11 -3.34
CA GLY A 346 29.31 13.02 -2.37
C GLY A 346 28.95 11.66 -2.98
N PHE A 347 28.74 11.57 -4.29
CA PHE A 347 28.35 10.34 -5.00
C PHE A 347 29.47 9.75 -5.88
N SER A 348 30.73 10.01 -5.51
CA SER A 348 31.89 9.74 -6.36
C SER A 348 32.09 8.26 -6.73
N SER A 349 31.83 7.31 -5.82
CA SER A 349 32.02 5.88 -6.09
C SER A 349 31.08 5.35 -7.18
N SER A 350 29.79 5.66 -7.08
CA SER A 350 28.81 5.28 -8.10
C SER A 350 29.00 6.07 -9.40
N ALA A 351 29.39 7.35 -9.31
CA ALA A 351 29.77 8.12 -10.49
C ALA A 351 30.94 7.47 -11.25
N SER A 352 31.98 7.01 -10.54
CA SER A 352 33.12 6.28 -11.14
C SER A 352 32.66 5.03 -11.87
N ILE A 353 31.77 4.23 -11.27
CA ILE A 353 31.24 3.01 -11.90
C ILE A 353 30.51 3.35 -13.21
N ILE A 354 29.72 4.42 -13.22
CA ILE A 354 29.01 4.88 -14.43
C ILE A 354 30.02 5.36 -15.49
N THR A 355 31.02 6.16 -15.11
CA THR A 355 32.04 6.64 -16.05
C THR A 355 32.93 5.52 -16.59
N ASP A 356 33.22 4.51 -15.77
CA ASP A 356 33.95 3.30 -16.20
C ASP A 356 33.14 2.50 -17.21
N TYR A 357 31.83 2.36 -16.99
CA TYR A 357 30.92 1.76 -17.95
C TYR A 357 30.89 2.53 -19.27
N LEU A 358 30.73 3.86 -19.23
CA LEU A 358 30.72 4.72 -20.42
C LEU A 358 32.03 4.61 -21.20
N SER A 359 33.17 4.66 -20.49
CA SER A 359 34.51 4.53 -21.08
C SER A 359 34.71 3.15 -21.72
N SER A 360 34.33 2.08 -21.02
CA SER A 360 34.48 0.69 -21.51
C SER A 360 33.65 0.42 -22.76
N ASN A 361 32.54 1.15 -22.95
CA ASN A 361 31.68 1.07 -24.11
C ASN A 361 31.95 2.20 -25.15
N SER A 362 33.07 2.92 -25.02
CA SER A 362 33.52 3.95 -25.97
C SER A 362 32.55 5.12 -26.17
N PHE A 363 31.73 5.46 -25.16
CA PHE A 363 30.92 6.67 -25.19
C PHE A 363 31.78 7.89 -24.91
N ILE A 364 31.55 9.00 -25.62
CA ILE A 364 32.10 10.31 -25.28
C ILE A 364 31.24 10.88 -24.15
N TYR A 365 31.86 11.28 -23.04
CA TYR A 365 31.12 11.83 -21.91
C TYR A 365 31.83 12.96 -21.18
N ASP A 366 31.04 13.79 -20.52
CA ASP A 366 31.47 14.78 -19.54
C ASP A 366 30.79 14.50 -18.20
N VAL A 367 31.36 15.04 -17.11
CA VAL A 367 30.78 14.98 -15.76
C VAL A 367 30.54 16.41 -15.25
N LEU A 368 29.33 16.63 -14.75
CA LEU A 368 28.90 17.84 -14.06
C LEU A 368 28.56 17.50 -12.60
N ASN A 369 29.42 17.94 -11.69
CA ASN A 369 29.19 17.82 -10.24
C ASN A 369 28.44 19.06 -9.74
N ILE A 370 27.14 18.96 -9.53
CA ILE A 370 26.32 20.08 -9.09
C ILE A 370 26.70 20.51 -7.66
N THR A 371 26.95 21.80 -7.50
CA THR A 371 27.14 22.48 -6.22
C THR A 371 26.50 23.86 -6.30
N THR A 372 26.36 24.57 -5.18
CA THR A 372 25.94 25.98 -5.22
C THR A 372 27.01 26.89 -5.86
N GLY A 373 28.28 26.46 -5.90
CA GLY A 373 29.41 27.27 -6.36
C GLY A 373 29.58 27.32 -7.88
N ASN A 374 29.08 26.33 -8.62
CA ASN A 374 29.30 26.22 -10.07
C ASN A 374 28.08 26.49 -10.95
N LEU A 375 26.92 26.88 -10.38
CA LEU A 375 25.70 27.18 -11.16
C LEU A 375 25.88 28.33 -12.17
N ASN A 376 26.87 29.20 -11.95
CA ASN A 376 27.21 30.31 -12.85
C ASN A 376 28.47 30.05 -13.69
N ASP A 377 29.01 28.84 -13.69
CA ASP A 377 30.19 28.50 -14.47
C ASP A 377 29.84 28.32 -15.95
N ALA A 378 30.44 29.15 -16.81
CA ALA A 378 30.21 29.10 -18.25
C ALA A 378 30.74 27.81 -18.89
N SER A 379 31.83 27.23 -18.38
CA SER A 379 32.40 25.98 -18.90
C SER A 379 31.50 24.78 -18.59
N GLU A 380 30.88 24.76 -17.40
CA GLU A 380 29.89 23.76 -17.04
C GLU A 380 28.61 23.89 -17.87
N ALA A 381 28.19 25.12 -18.17
CA ALA A 381 27.06 25.38 -19.06
C ALA A 381 27.32 24.91 -20.51
N VAL A 382 28.56 24.98 -21.00
CA VAL A 382 28.95 24.45 -22.31
C VAL A 382 28.77 22.93 -22.37
N LYS A 383 29.15 22.18 -21.33
CA LYS A 383 28.96 20.73 -21.28
C LYS A 383 27.49 20.32 -21.47
N LEU A 384 26.55 21.07 -20.87
CA LEU A 384 25.11 20.87 -21.05
C LEU A 384 24.70 21.10 -22.51
N ASN A 385 25.18 22.19 -23.12
CA ASN A 385 24.81 22.54 -24.50
C ASN A 385 25.37 21.59 -25.57
N GLU A 386 26.46 20.88 -25.29
CA GLU A 386 27.07 19.93 -26.22
C GLU A 386 26.56 18.50 -26.07
N ALA A 387 25.87 18.19 -24.97
CA ALA A 387 25.41 16.85 -24.68
C ALA A 387 24.13 16.50 -25.43
N THR A 388 24.03 15.24 -25.86
CA THR A 388 22.87 14.68 -26.58
C THR A 388 21.95 13.87 -25.67
N CYS A 389 22.37 13.58 -24.44
CA CYS A 389 21.50 13.07 -23.37
C CYS A 389 22.09 13.39 -21.99
N PHE A 390 21.24 13.37 -20.98
CA PHE A 390 21.64 13.56 -19.58
C PHE A 390 21.43 12.27 -18.77
N ILE A 391 22.36 11.99 -17.85
CA ILE A 391 22.21 10.94 -16.85
C ILE A 391 22.23 11.61 -15.48
N PHE A 392 21.16 11.46 -14.70
CA PHE A 392 21.13 11.86 -13.29
C PHE A 392 21.43 10.65 -12.41
N ALA A 393 22.48 10.78 -11.60
CA ALA A 393 22.82 9.78 -10.60
C ALA A 393 23.22 10.45 -9.29
N GLY A 394 22.60 10.01 -8.20
CA GLY A 394 22.89 10.54 -6.86
C GLY A 394 21.77 10.30 -5.87
N ASP A 395 22.13 10.32 -4.60
CA ASP A 395 21.25 10.17 -3.44
C ASP A 395 20.94 11.51 -2.74
N SER A 396 21.78 12.53 -2.91
CA SER A 396 21.58 13.89 -2.39
C SER A 396 20.69 14.69 -3.33
N LEU A 397 19.41 14.30 -3.36
CA LEU A 397 18.40 14.85 -4.26
C LEU A 397 18.24 16.37 -4.15
N ASN A 398 18.40 16.92 -2.94
CA ASN A 398 18.37 18.36 -2.68
C ASN A 398 19.50 19.11 -3.40
N VAL A 399 20.69 18.51 -3.51
CA VAL A 399 21.82 19.11 -4.24
C VAL A 399 21.55 19.07 -5.75
N LEU A 400 21.06 17.93 -6.26
CA LEU A 400 20.70 17.80 -7.68
C LEU A 400 19.59 18.78 -8.08
N SER A 401 18.65 19.09 -7.17
CA SER A 401 17.59 20.07 -7.39
C SER A 401 18.07 21.52 -7.52
N TYR A 402 19.34 21.83 -7.26
CA TYR A 402 19.89 23.17 -7.50
C TYR A 402 19.80 23.59 -8.97
N LEU A 403 19.63 22.65 -9.91
CA LEU A 403 19.33 22.95 -11.30
C LEU A 403 17.97 23.65 -11.52
N ASN A 404 17.06 23.62 -10.54
CA ASN A 404 15.79 24.35 -10.58
C ASN A 404 15.89 25.81 -10.09
N GLN A 405 17.08 26.30 -9.75
CA GLN A 405 17.23 27.71 -9.36
C GLN A 405 16.96 28.65 -10.56
N PRO A 406 16.27 29.79 -10.35
CA PRO A 406 15.87 30.69 -11.43
C PRO A 406 17.02 31.51 -12.04
N VAL A 407 18.22 31.44 -11.47
CA VAL A 407 19.39 32.21 -11.88
C VAL A 407 20.60 31.28 -11.96
N GLY A 408 21.28 31.26 -13.11
CA GLY A 408 22.46 30.44 -13.34
C GLY A 408 22.66 30.14 -14.82
N LEU A 409 23.92 30.19 -15.29
CA LEU A 409 24.26 29.77 -16.65
C LEU A 409 24.00 28.27 -16.86
N VAL A 410 24.31 27.46 -15.84
CA VAL A 410 24.09 26.01 -15.85
C VAL A 410 22.60 25.68 -15.86
N ASN A 411 21.82 26.34 -15.00
CA ASN A 411 20.36 26.19 -14.94
C ASN A 411 19.69 26.55 -16.26
N ALA A 412 20.05 27.70 -16.82
CA ALA A 412 19.51 28.17 -18.10
C ALA A 412 19.86 27.21 -19.24
N ALA A 413 21.12 26.73 -19.30
CA ALA A 413 21.53 25.74 -20.28
C ALA A 413 20.72 24.44 -20.13
N PHE A 414 20.56 23.92 -18.91
CA PHE A 414 19.77 22.72 -18.64
C PHE A 414 18.33 22.85 -19.17
N TYR A 415 17.60 23.90 -18.80
CA TYR A 415 16.21 24.08 -19.23
C TYR A 415 16.06 24.39 -20.73
N ASN A 416 17.04 25.06 -21.34
CA ASN A 416 17.06 25.23 -22.80
C ASN A 416 17.19 23.87 -23.51
N GLN A 417 18.05 22.99 -23.01
CA GLN A 417 18.24 21.66 -23.57
C GLN A 417 17.01 20.76 -23.34
N THR A 418 16.38 20.81 -22.17
CA THR A 418 15.13 20.06 -21.96
C THR A 418 14.01 20.57 -22.87
N ALA A 419 13.90 21.88 -23.11
CA ALA A 419 12.95 22.44 -24.07
C ALA A 419 13.24 22.02 -25.54
N MET A 420 14.48 21.60 -25.83
CA MET A 420 14.88 20.98 -27.11
C MET A 420 14.69 19.46 -27.13
N ASN A 421 13.98 18.90 -26.14
CA ASN A 421 13.70 17.47 -26.00
C ASN A 421 14.96 16.59 -25.87
N ILE A 422 16.01 17.09 -25.20
CA ILE A 422 17.18 16.27 -24.85
C ILE A 422 16.78 15.21 -23.81
N PRO A 423 16.93 13.90 -24.11
CA PRO A 423 16.43 12.83 -23.25
C PRO A 423 17.25 12.69 -21.97
N ILE A 424 16.57 12.31 -20.89
CA ILE A 424 17.17 12.20 -19.55
C ILE A 424 16.97 10.80 -18.98
N PHE A 425 18.03 10.18 -18.49
CA PHE A 425 17.97 8.95 -17.71
C PHE A 425 18.19 9.23 -16.22
N PHE A 426 17.29 8.75 -15.36
CA PHE A 426 17.43 8.85 -13.92
C PHE A 426 17.76 7.49 -13.30
N PHE A 427 18.87 7.44 -12.56
CA PHE A 427 19.25 6.29 -11.75
C PHE A 427 18.46 6.23 -10.44
N GLY A 428 17.55 5.27 -10.34
CA GLY A 428 16.86 4.90 -9.10
C GLY A 428 16.24 6.08 -8.38
N ASN A 429 16.71 6.31 -7.15
CA ASN A 429 16.26 7.42 -6.31
C ASN A 429 16.41 8.82 -6.94
N ALA A 430 17.36 9.01 -7.86
CA ALA A 430 17.50 10.28 -8.56
C ALA A 430 16.21 10.64 -9.32
N GLY A 431 15.44 9.66 -9.80
CA GLY A 431 14.20 9.90 -10.54
C GLY A 431 13.15 10.66 -9.77
N LYS A 432 13.20 10.67 -8.43
CA LYS A 432 12.23 11.37 -7.59
C LYS A 432 12.18 12.87 -7.93
N ILE A 433 13.29 13.47 -8.35
CA ILE A 433 13.36 14.91 -8.67
C ILE A 433 12.80 15.26 -10.05
N ALA A 434 12.33 14.29 -10.86
CA ALA A 434 11.80 14.56 -12.18
C ALA A 434 10.53 15.43 -12.16
N GLY A 435 9.75 15.37 -11.07
CA GLY A 435 8.58 16.19 -10.84
C GLY A 435 8.90 17.66 -10.50
N ASN A 436 7.86 18.48 -10.31
CA ASN A 436 8.02 19.79 -9.68
C ASN A 436 8.37 19.66 -8.19
N PHE A 437 7.87 18.60 -7.55
CA PHE A 437 8.13 18.31 -6.15
C PHE A 437 8.49 16.85 -5.99
N TYR A 438 9.24 16.56 -4.93
CA TYR A 438 9.50 15.19 -4.51
C TYR A 438 9.38 15.05 -2.99
N ILE A 439 9.12 13.81 -2.56
CA ILE A 439 8.97 13.48 -1.15
C ILE A 439 10.28 12.92 -0.61
N GLY A 440 10.86 13.65 0.35
CA GLY A 440 12.11 13.30 1.00
C GLY A 440 11.89 12.52 2.31
N ASN A 441 12.99 12.01 2.85
CA ASN A 441 13.07 11.14 4.03
C ASN A 441 12.38 9.77 3.88
N THR A 442 11.94 9.40 2.68
CA THR A 442 11.25 8.14 2.44
C THR A 442 12.15 6.91 2.54
N ASP A 443 13.47 7.08 2.40
CA ASP A 443 14.47 6.00 2.48
C ASP A 443 15.51 6.17 3.60
N THR A 444 15.44 7.25 4.39
CA THR A 444 16.47 7.60 5.39
C THR A 444 15.99 7.50 6.83
N ASP A 445 14.69 7.69 7.09
CA ASP A 445 14.07 7.50 8.41
C ASP A 445 12.89 6.54 8.27
N MET A 446 13.01 5.30 8.75
CA MET A 446 11.98 4.25 8.64
C MET A 446 10.61 4.65 9.25
N TYR A 447 10.57 5.65 10.13
CA TYR A 447 9.35 6.15 10.75
C TYR A 447 8.96 7.56 10.28
N ALA A 448 9.44 7.97 9.09
CA ALA A 448 9.22 9.33 8.60
C ALA A 448 7.73 9.66 8.48
N SER A 449 6.94 8.83 7.80
CA SER A 449 5.50 9.04 7.67
C SER A 449 4.79 8.95 9.02
N TYR A 450 5.13 7.91 9.79
CA TYR A 450 4.56 7.65 11.12
C TYR A 450 4.72 8.81 12.10
N ARG A 451 5.88 9.48 12.08
CA ARG A 451 6.25 10.56 13.02
C ARG A 451 6.15 11.95 12.41
N GLY A 452 5.65 12.08 11.19
CA GLY A 452 5.44 13.37 10.52
C GLY A 452 6.71 14.06 10.04
N LYS A 453 7.70 13.29 9.62
CA LYS A 453 9.02 13.74 9.20
C LYS A 453 9.31 13.56 7.70
N MET A 454 8.36 13.06 6.89
CA MET A 454 8.51 13.18 5.44
C MET A 454 8.57 14.66 5.08
N THR A 455 9.42 14.98 4.11
CA THR A 455 9.63 16.36 3.63
C THR A 455 9.09 16.51 2.23
N ILE A 456 8.69 17.73 1.87
CA ILE A 456 8.40 18.08 0.48
C ILE A 456 9.48 19.04 0.02
N ASN A 457 10.14 18.69 -1.07
CA ASN A 457 11.27 19.43 -1.61
C ASN A 457 10.99 19.78 -3.08
N GLU A 458 11.68 20.80 -3.58
CA GLU A 458 11.61 21.21 -4.99
C GLU A 458 12.34 20.17 -5.87
N GLY A 459 11.74 19.82 -7.01
CA GLY A 459 12.31 18.97 -8.05
C GLY A 459 12.82 19.79 -9.24
N LEU A 460 12.86 19.19 -10.43
CA LEU A 460 13.38 19.78 -11.68
C LEU A 460 12.30 20.29 -12.64
N PHE A 461 11.02 20.20 -12.27
CA PHE A 461 9.89 20.68 -13.09
C PHE A 461 9.82 20.05 -14.51
N ILE A 462 10.44 18.88 -14.73
CA ILE A 462 10.47 18.23 -16.05
C ILE A 462 9.09 17.67 -16.39
N PHE A 463 8.53 16.84 -15.52
CA PHE A 463 7.12 16.44 -15.57
C PHE A 463 6.43 17.00 -14.34
N ALA A 464 5.99 18.26 -14.40
CA ALA A 464 5.64 19.02 -13.21
C ALA A 464 4.51 18.40 -12.37
N ASP A 465 3.57 17.67 -12.98
CA ASP A 465 2.45 17.00 -12.27
C ASP A 465 2.75 15.57 -11.78
N LEU A 466 4.00 15.11 -11.91
CA LEU A 466 4.47 13.81 -11.42
C LEU A 466 4.90 13.87 -9.95
N ILE A 467 4.48 12.87 -9.17
CA ILE A 467 5.14 12.43 -7.94
C ILE A 467 5.59 10.99 -8.13
N PHE A 468 6.89 10.73 -8.01
CA PHE A 468 7.49 9.43 -8.27
C PHE A 468 8.12 8.83 -7.02
N GLN A 469 7.88 7.54 -6.77
CA GLN A 469 8.49 6.78 -5.69
C GLN A 469 9.02 5.42 -6.21
N PRO A 470 10.34 5.24 -6.35
CA PRO A 470 10.95 3.94 -6.60
C PRO A 470 11.03 3.10 -5.30
N LEU A 471 11.55 1.88 -5.40
CA LEU A 471 11.82 0.99 -4.27
C LEU A 471 10.59 0.58 -3.44
N LEU A 472 9.37 0.64 -4.00
CA LEU A 472 8.13 0.51 -3.24
C LEU A 472 8.13 -0.67 -2.25
N TYR A 473 8.58 -1.85 -2.70
CA TYR A 473 8.58 -3.08 -1.90
C TYR A 473 9.97 -3.59 -1.51
N ASP A 474 11.03 -2.84 -1.81
CA ASP A 474 12.42 -3.28 -1.63
C ASP A 474 12.81 -3.56 -0.16
N ASN A 475 12.27 -2.79 0.79
CA ASN A 475 12.49 -2.99 2.22
C ASN A 475 11.22 -2.70 3.03
N SER A 476 10.76 -3.68 3.81
CA SER A 476 9.55 -3.59 4.62
C SER A 476 9.60 -2.55 5.73
N ASP A 477 10.79 -2.21 6.23
CA ASP A 477 10.96 -1.17 7.24
C ASP A 477 10.55 0.22 6.70
N PHE A 478 10.52 0.39 5.38
CA PHE A 478 10.14 1.65 4.72
C PHE A 478 8.78 1.58 4.03
N TYR A 479 7.99 0.50 4.19
CA TYR A 479 6.71 0.36 3.50
C TYR A 479 5.76 1.52 3.77
N GLU A 480 5.58 1.92 5.03
CA GLU A 480 4.69 3.03 5.37
C GLU A 480 5.10 4.31 4.64
N ASN A 481 6.39 4.66 4.68
CA ASN A 481 6.91 5.83 3.99
C ASN A 481 6.67 5.76 2.49
N ARG A 482 7.09 4.67 1.85
CA ARG A 482 7.10 4.54 0.40
C ARG A 482 5.68 4.48 -0.14
N THR A 483 4.81 3.69 0.48
CA THR A 483 3.40 3.60 0.06
C THR A 483 2.63 4.90 0.29
N SER A 484 2.81 5.58 1.42
CA SER A 484 2.10 6.86 1.66
C SER A 484 2.66 8.06 0.88
N SER A 485 3.93 8.01 0.45
CA SER A 485 4.64 9.16 -0.12
C SER A 485 3.95 9.78 -1.34
N VAL A 486 3.55 8.97 -2.32
CA VAL A 486 2.93 9.46 -3.56
C VAL A 486 1.62 10.15 -3.24
N LEU A 487 0.69 9.48 -2.53
CA LEU A 487 -0.59 10.06 -2.14
C LEU A 487 -0.40 11.36 -1.33
N TRP A 488 0.56 11.37 -0.40
CA TRP A 488 0.85 12.55 0.40
C TRP A 488 1.40 13.71 -0.43
N GLY A 489 2.26 13.42 -1.40
CA GLY A 489 2.78 14.41 -2.35
C GLY A 489 1.71 14.96 -3.28
N LEU A 490 0.88 14.09 -3.87
CA LEU A 490 -0.24 14.46 -4.73
C LEU A 490 -1.18 15.41 -3.98
N MET A 491 -1.58 15.06 -2.75
CA MET A 491 -2.43 15.88 -1.90
C MET A 491 -1.80 17.24 -1.57
N ARG A 492 -0.59 17.24 -1.01
CA ARG A 492 0.04 18.45 -0.45
C ARG A 492 0.42 19.47 -1.51
N LYS A 493 0.75 19.02 -2.71
CA LYS A 493 1.18 19.89 -3.82
C LYS A 493 0.17 19.95 -4.97
N ARG A 494 -1.01 19.34 -4.80
CA ARG A 494 -2.10 19.27 -5.79
C ARG A 494 -1.60 18.79 -7.14
N ARG A 495 -0.86 17.68 -7.11
CA ARG A 495 -0.31 17.00 -8.29
C ARG A 495 -1.23 15.84 -8.66
N ARG A 496 -1.11 15.35 -9.89
CA ARG A 496 -2.12 14.48 -10.50
C ARG A 496 -1.65 13.06 -10.72
N ILE A 497 -0.39 12.88 -11.10
CA ILE A 497 0.12 11.58 -11.54
C ILE A 497 1.11 11.07 -10.52
N GLY A 498 0.77 9.95 -9.92
CA GLY A 498 1.58 9.22 -8.96
C GLY A 498 2.09 7.93 -9.58
N ILE A 499 3.41 7.72 -9.54
CA ILE A 499 4.03 6.50 -10.09
C ILE A 499 4.79 5.78 -8.99
N TYR A 500 4.50 4.50 -8.82
CA TYR A 500 5.33 3.60 -8.02
C TYR A 500 6.11 2.66 -8.93
N LEU A 501 7.40 2.49 -8.64
CA LEU A 501 8.25 1.48 -9.27
C LEU A 501 8.98 0.64 -8.23
N ASN A 502 9.41 -0.56 -8.62
CA ASN A 502 10.25 -1.40 -7.78
C ASN A 502 11.23 -2.23 -8.61
N GLU A 503 12.20 -2.88 -7.97
CA GLU A 503 13.17 -3.77 -8.67
C GLU A 503 13.77 -3.12 -9.94
N ASN A 504 14.05 -3.91 -10.96
CA ASN A 504 14.68 -3.45 -12.19
C ASN A 504 13.69 -2.84 -13.19
N ASP A 505 12.51 -2.41 -12.73
CA ASP A 505 11.53 -1.71 -13.55
C ASP A 505 12.19 -0.50 -14.22
N ARG A 506 11.85 -0.26 -15.49
CA ARG A 506 12.29 0.88 -16.29
C ARG A 506 11.12 1.45 -17.06
N LEU A 507 10.83 2.73 -16.86
CA LEU A 507 9.79 3.47 -17.57
C LEU A 507 10.39 4.57 -18.42
N ASN A 508 9.86 4.73 -19.62
CA ASN A 508 10.07 5.83 -20.54
C ASN A 508 8.80 6.68 -20.58
N ILE A 509 8.91 7.97 -20.25
CA ILE A 509 7.83 8.95 -20.37
C ILE A 509 8.18 9.85 -21.55
N LYS A 510 7.32 9.85 -22.58
CA LYS A 510 7.54 10.59 -23.82
C LYS A 510 6.90 11.97 -23.76
N SER A 511 7.57 12.96 -24.36
CA SER A 511 7.13 14.38 -24.39
C SER A 511 6.36 14.77 -25.67
N SER A 512 6.20 13.86 -26.63
CA SER A 512 5.70 14.22 -27.97
C SER A 512 4.20 14.54 -28.04
N SER A 513 3.84 15.46 -28.94
CA SER A 513 2.48 16.01 -29.14
C SER A 513 1.41 15.03 -29.65
N PHE A 514 1.76 13.77 -29.91
CA PHE A 514 0.84 12.78 -30.46
C PHE A 514 0.57 11.61 -29.53
N GLU A 515 1.46 11.32 -28.57
CA GLU A 515 1.29 10.23 -27.60
C GLU A 515 2.00 10.58 -26.29
N ASN A 516 1.28 11.28 -25.39
CA ASN A 516 1.71 11.38 -24.00
C ASN A 516 1.52 10.02 -23.34
N SER A 517 2.58 9.23 -23.27
CA SER A 517 2.54 7.88 -22.73
C SER A 517 3.66 7.59 -21.74
N ILE A 518 3.38 6.64 -20.86
CA ILE A 518 4.34 6.01 -19.97
C ILE A 518 4.49 4.56 -20.45
N SER A 519 5.60 4.26 -21.09
CA SER A 519 5.90 2.91 -21.59
C SER A 519 7.12 2.32 -20.90
N GLY A 520 7.36 1.03 -21.01
CA GLY A 520 8.58 0.44 -20.47
C GLY A 520 8.47 -1.03 -20.11
N THR A 521 9.48 -1.50 -19.38
CA THR A 521 9.58 -2.90 -18.93
C THR A 521 9.54 -2.95 -17.40
N VAL A 522 8.63 -3.76 -16.85
CA VAL A 522 8.42 -3.92 -15.40
C VAL A 522 8.45 -5.39 -15.02
N LEU A 523 8.98 -5.68 -13.83
CA LEU A 523 9.11 -7.02 -13.24
C LEU A 523 8.05 -7.27 -12.17
N ILE A 524 7.71 -6.23 -11.41
CA ILE A 524 6.56 -6.26 -10.51
C ILE A 524 5.42 -5.53 -11.20
N PRO A 525 4.16 -5.90 -10.93
CA PRO A 525 3.03 -5.25 -11.56
C PRO A 525 3.08 -3.76 -11.33
N TYR A 526 3.03 -3.03 -12.44
CA TYR A 526 3.10 -1.60 -12.47
C TYR A 526 1.83 -1.00 -11.90
N MET A 527 1.95 0.03 -11.07
CA MET A 527 0.83 0.74 -10.46
C MET A 527 0.98 2.24 -10.70
N ILE A 528 -0.07 2.84 -11.25
CA ILE A 528 -0.21 4.29 -11.42
C ILE A 528 -1.43 4.79 -10.65
N VAL A 529 -1.24 5.91 -9.97
CA VAL A 529 -2.29 6.63 -9.26
C VAL A 529 -2.60 7.91 -10.03
N ASP A 530 -3.88 8.14 -10.27
CA ASP A 530 -4.38 9.28 -11.00
C ASP A 530 -5.39 10.05 -10.12
N ALA A 531 -5.03 11.29 -9.81
CA ALA A 531 -5.80 12.21 -8.99
C ALA A 531 -6.46 13.33 -9.81
N ARG A 532 -6.59 13.18 -11.14
CA ARG A 532 -7.23 14.21 -12.00
C ARG A 532 -8.68 14.48 -11.64
N GLU A 533 -9.39 13.47 -11.14
CA GLU A 533 -10.79 13.59 -10.71
C GLU A 533 -10.93 13.99 -9.22
N THR A 534 -9.82 14.09 -8.48
CA THR A 534 -9.84 14.50 -7.07
C THR A 534 -10.19 15.98 -6.98
N ASP A 535 -11.35 16.28 -6.39
CA ASP A 535 -11.84 17.63 -6.15
C ASP A 535 -11.83 18.03 -4.66
N LYS A 536 -11.61 17.07 -3.76
CA LYS A 536 -11.51 17.28 -2.32
C LYS A 536 -10.29 16.62 -1.72
N VAL A 537 -9.60 17.37 -0.87
CA VAL A 537 -8.47 16.87 -0.09
C VAL A 537 -8.53 17.33 1.35
N ASP A 538 -8.06 16.51 2.28
CA ASP A 538 -7.88 16.91 3.67
C ASP A 538 -6.55 16.40 4.22
N SER A 539 -5.86 17.29 4.92
CA SER A 539 -4.56 17.07 5.53
C SER A 539 -4.76 17.11 7.04
N SER A 540 -5.30 16.04 7.61
CA SER A 540 -5.41 15.95 9.06
C SER A 540 -4.07 15.48 9.63
N THR A 541 -3.20 16.40 10.09
CA THR A 541 -2.06 15.99 10.92
C THR A 541 -2.60 15.49 12.26
N TYR A 542 -2.85 14.18 12.37
CA TYR A 542 -3.32 13.58 13.62
C TYR A 542 -2.13 13.21 14.49
N ARG A 543 -2.10 13.73 15.71
CA ARG A 543 -1.18 13.23 16.73
C ARG A 543 -1.79 11.97 17.32
N ALA A 544 -1.08 10.86 17.15
CA ALA A 544 -1.49 9.58 17.69
C ALA A 544 -1.11 9.39 19.17
N SER A 545 -0.32 10.31 19.77
CA SER A 545 -0.12 10.46 21.22
C SER A 545 0.62 11.77 21.56
N GLY A 546 0.73 12.11 22.86
CA GLY A 546 1.56 13.22 23.32
C GLY A 546 3.08 13.04 23.11
N SER A 547 3.53 11.79 22.91
CA SER A 547 4.94 11.40 22.72
C SER A 547 5.30 11.06 21.26
N ILE A 548 4.32 10.88 20.38
CA ILE A 548 4.49 10.56 18.97
C ILE A 548 4.09 11.80 18.15
N GLY A 549 4.96 12.25 17.25
CA GLY A 549 4.68 13.38 16.35
C GLY A 549 3.40 13.19 15.52
N PRO A 550 2.92 14.24 14.82
CA PRO A 550 1.77 14.11 13.94
C PRO A 550 2.05 13.08 12.84
N ARG A 551 1.19 12.08 12.67
CA ARG A 551 1.30 11.15 11.55
C ARG A 551 0.94 11.86 10.24
N GLN A 552 1.68 11.62 9.17
CA GLN A 552 1.42 12.22 7.86
C GLN A 552 0.44 11.36 7.06
N ILE A 553 -0.84 11.67 7.23
CA ILE A 553 -1.96 10.96 6.59
C ILE A 553 -2.63 11.81 5.52
N VAL A 554 -3.42 11.15 4.69
CA VAL A 554 -3.99 11.71 3.46
C VAL A 554 -5.48 11.43 3.41
N ALA A 555 -6.27 12.46 3.10
CA ALA A 555 -7.61 12.31 2.58
C ALA A 555 -7.67 12.88 1.16
N MET A 556 -8.11 12.06 0.20
CA MET A 556 -8.32 12.40 -1.20
C MET A 556 -9.49 11.56 -1.71
N ASN A 557 -10.49 12.20 -2.29
CA ASN A 557 -11.57 11.49 -2.97
C ASN A 557 -11.26 11.29 -4.46
N ASN A 558 -12.06 10.45 -5.11
CA ASN A 558 -12.09 10.27 -6.56
C ASN A 558 -10.73 9.90 -7.19
N LEU A 559 -9.85 9.23 -6.45
CA LEU A 559 -8.63 8.68 -7.02
C LEU A 559 -8.98 7.55 -8.00
N ARG A 560 -8.14 7.38 -9.01
CA ARG A 560 -8.15 6.25 -9.94
C ARG A 560 -6.82 5.51 -9.85
N ILE A 561 -6.89 4.19 -9.83
CA ILE A 561 -5.70 3.33 -9.82
C ILE A 561 -5.78 2.38 -10.99
N SER A 562 -4.78 2.43 -11.87
CA SER A 562 -4.58 1.42 -12.90
C SER A 562 -3.37 0.56 -12.56
N LEU A 563 -3.47 -0.75 -12.82
CA LEU A 563 -2.36 -1.68 -12.66
C LEU A 563 -2.33 -2.76 -13.75
N THR A 564 -1.15 -3.33 -13.95
CA THR A 564 -0.93 -4.41 -14.92
C THR A 564 0.22 -5.28 -14.49
N ASN A 565 0.15 -6.60 -14.69
CA ASN A 565 1.28 -7.51 -14.50
C ASN A 565 1.95 -7.94 -15.81
N TYR A 566 1.59 -7.29 -16.94
CA TYR A 566 2.37 -7.37 -18.17
C TYR A 566 3.76 -6.78 -17.94
N SER A 567 4.77 -7.43 -18.53
CA SER A 567 6.15 -6.98 -18.43
C SER A 567 6.38 -5.74 -19.29
N ASN A 568 5.83 -5.71 -20.50
CA ASN A 568 5.86 -4.54 -21.36
C ASN A 568 4.58 -3.74 -21.17
N ILE A 569 4.71 -2.45 -20.91
CA ILE A 569 3.57 -1.57 -20.70
C ILE A 569 3.59 -0.39 -21.67
N ASN A 570 2.41 0.11 -21.99
CA ASN A 570 2.18 1.41 -22.58
C ASN A 570 0.93 2.00 -21.93
N TYR A 571 1.07 3.06 -21.13
CA TYR A 571 -0.04 3.73 -20.46
C TYR A 571 -0.27 5.10 -21.09
N LEU A 572 -1.44 5.32 -21.66
CA LEU A 572 -1.82 6.56 -22.30
C LEU A 572 -2.28 7.53 -21.21
N LEU A 573 -1.50 8.59 -20.99
CA LEU A 573 -1.77 9.58 -19.95
C LEU A 573 -3.11 10.29 -20.21
N GLU A 574 -3.42 10.60 -21.46
CA GLU A 574 -4.65 11.33 -21.84
C GLU A 574 -5.92 10.56 -21.46
N THR A 575 -6.00 9.29 -21.84
CA THR A 575 -7.16 8.44 -21.56
C THR A 575 -7.13 7.86 -20.16
N GLY A 576 -5.95 7.77 -19.54
CA GLY A 576 -5.75 7.11 -18.25
C GLY A 576 -5.94 5.60 -18.32
N LYS A 577 -5.50 4.97 -19.42
CA LYS A 577 -5.63 3.52 -19.66
C LYS A 577 -4.34 2.94 -20.24
N PHE A 578 -4.10 1.66 -20.03
CA PHE A 578 -3.09 0.92 -20.76
C PHE A 578 -3.55 0.65 -22.21
N ASP A 579 -2.62 0.84 -23.13
CA ASP A 579 -2.78 0.50 -24.54
C ASP A 579 -2.06 -0.82 -24.81
N TYR A 580 -2.85 -1.87 -24.96
CA TYR A 580 -2.37 -3.18 -25.38
C TYR A 580 -2.62 -3.28 -26.88
N LEU A 581 -1.68 -2.79 -27.68
CA LEU A 581 -1.57 -3.29 -29.06
C LEU A 581 -1.49 -4.81 -28.93
N THR A 582 -2.44 -5.52 -29.54
CA THR A 582 -2.55 -6.98 -29.51
C THR A 582 -1.37 -7.60 -30.25
N ASN A 583 -0.17 -7.52 -29.68
CA ASN A 583 0.91 -8.37 -30.08
C ASN A 583 0.53 -9.76 -29.60
N VAL A 584 0.30 -10.66 -30.57
CA VAL A 584 0.35 -12.08 -30.33
C VAL A 584 1.77 -12.36 -29.84
N GLU A 585 1.98 -12.30 -28.54
CA GLU A 585 3.17 -12.82 -27.90
C GLU A 585 3.13 -14.34 -28.11
N ASN A 586 3.70 -14.79 -29.22
CA ASN A 586 4.32 -16.11 -29.30
C ASN A 586 5.56 -16.10 -28.40
N GLU A 587 5.38 -15.80 -27.11
CA GLU A 587 6.38 -16.10 -26.12
C GLU A 587 6.35 -17.62 -25.96
N ASN A 588 7.33 -18.30 -26.57
CA ASN A 588 7.80 -19.53 -25.99
C ASN A 588 8.05 -19.23 -24.50
N VAL A 589 7.18 -19.76 -23.63
CA VAL A 589 7.28 -19.72 -22.17
C VAL A 589 8.46 -20.60 -21.71
N SER A 590 9.62 -20.42 -22.33
CA SER A 590 10.88 -21.04 -21.96
C SER A 590 11.91 -19.94 -21.81
N GLN A 591 12.13 -19.56 -20.54
CA GLN A 591 13.30 -18.85 -20.00
C GLN A 591 13.33 -17.31 -20.08
N LEU A 592 12.28 -16.62 -19.65
CA LEU A 592 12.51 -15.47 -18.76
C LEU A 592 12.59 -16.06 -17.36
N THR A 593 13.78 -16.22 -16.80
CA THR A 593 13.95 -16.48 -15.35
C THR A 593 13.86 -15.11 -14.67
N PRO A 594 12.67 -14.62 -14.28
CA PRO A 594 12.45 -13.20 -14.02
C PRO A 594 12.85 -12.81 -12.59
N PHE A 595 13.58 -13.67 -11.91
CA PHE A 595 13.84 -13.55 -10.48
C PHE A 595 15.34 -13.43 -10.27
N GLU A 596 15.80 -12.36 -9.64
CA GLU A 596 17.15 -12.33 -9.08
C GLU A 596 17.17 -13.07 -7.73
N PHE A 597 18.35 -13.49 -7.28
CA PHE A 597 18.51 -13.88 -5.88
C PHE A 597 18.30 -12.65 -5.00
N LYS A 598 17.38 -12.76 -4.05
CA LYS A 598 17.05 -11.68 -3.12
C LYS A 598 16.62 -12.22 -1.77
N LEU A 599 17.22 -11.73 -0.69
CA LEU A 599 16.74 -11.92 0.67
C LEU A 599 15.96 -10.68 1.10
N ASN A 600 14.66 -10.85 1.35
CA ASN A 600 13.81 -9.76 1.79
C ASN A 600 13.98 -9.49 3.29
N GLN A 601 13.71 -8.24 3.68
CA GLN A 601 13.58 -7.87 5.09
C GLN A 601 12.50 -8.73 5.76
N ASN A 602 12.77 -9.23 6.97
CA ASN A 602 11.84 -10.09 7.70
C ASN A 602 10.62 -9.27 8.10
N TYR A 603 9.46 -9.91 8.14
CA TYR A 603 8.23 -9.22 8.43
C TYR A 603 7.33 -10.03 9.38
N PRO A 604 6.80 -9.42 10.48
CA PRO A 604 7.06 -8.05 10.94
C PRO A 604 8.52 -7.82 11.40
N ASN A 605 8.93 -6.55 11.45
CA ASN A 605 10.20 -6.11 12.03
C ASN A 605 10.01 -4.69 12.62
N PRO A 606 10.25 -4.45 13.93
CA PRO A 606 10.54 -5.43 14.98
C PRO A 606 9.44 -6.47 15.16
N PHE A 607 9.75 -7.60 15.80
CA PHE A 607 8.80 -8.69 16.00
C PHE A 607 8.79 -9.24 17.42
N ASN A 608 7.64 -9.78 17.85
CA ASN A 608 7.45 -10.47 19.13
C ASN A 608 6.39 -11.59 19.02
N PRO A 609 6.73 -12.88 19.25
CA PRO A 609 8.05 -13.49 19.14
C PRO A 609 8.33 -14.05 17.74
N SER A 610 7.41 -13.88 16.78
CA SER A 610 7.50 -14.51 15.46
C SER A 610 7.58 -13.52 14.29
N THR A 611 8.27 -13.94 13.25
CA THR A 611 8.45 -13.22 11.99
C THR A 611 8.45 -14.20 10.81
N THR A 612 8.27 -13.70 9.59
CA THR A 612 8.48 -14.45 8.35
C THR A 612 9.75 -13.94 7.68
N ILE A 613 10.67 -14.84 7.36
CA ILE A 613 11.81 -14.56 6.48
C ILE A 613 11.40 -14.94 5.06
N ARG A 614 11.60 -14.04 4.10
CA ARG A 614 11.27 -14.25 2.69
C ARG A 614 12.51 -14.13 1.83
N TRP A 615 12.57 -14.92 0.78
CA TRP A 615 13.61 -14.80 -0.23
C TRP A 615 13.06 -15.21 -1.59
N ARG A 616 13.82 -14.88 -2.62
CA ARG A 616 13.53 -15.22 -3.99
C ARG A 616 14.79 -15.76 -4.64
N GLN A 617 14.65 -16.73 -5.53
CA GLN A 617 15.76 -17.36 -6.23
C GLN A 617 15.49 -17.49 -7.72
N SER A 618 16.54 -17.26 -8.50
CA SER A 618 16.49 -17.24 -9.96
C SER A 618 16.39 -18.62 -10.60
N LYS A 619 16.94 -19.62 -9.92
CA LYS A 619 17.06 -21.00 -10.39
C LYS A 619 16.80 -21.97 -9.24
N PRO A 620 16.39 -23.22 -9.54
CA PRO A 620 16.35 -24.28 -8.55
C PRO A 620 17.75 -24.55 -8.00
N GLU A 621 17.95 -24.39 -6.70
CA GLU A 621 19.21 -24.72 -6.02
C GLU A 621 19.05 -24.89 -4.51
N LYS A 622 20.12 -25.40 -3.86
CA LYS A 622 20.20 -25.47 -2.40
C LYS A 622 20.54 -24.10 -1.83
N ILE A 623 19.81 -23.73 -0.78
CA ILE A 623 20.01 -22.48 -0.06
C ILE A 623 20.16 -22.75 1.44
N THR A 624 20.92 -21.89 2.10
CA THR A 624 21.07 -21.91 3.55
C THR A 624 20.73 -20.53 4.11
N ILE A 625 19.82 -20.48 5.10
CA ILE A 625 19.53 -19.28 5.88
C ILE A 625 19.93 -19.53 7.32
N LYS A 626 20.84 -18.70 7.85
CA LYS A 626 21.36 -18.80 9.23
C LYS A 626 21.10 -17.51 10.00
N LEU A 627 20.85 -17.65 11.29
CA LEU A 627 20.70 -16.57 12.27
C LEU A 627 22.03 -16.35 13.00
N PHE A 628 22.38 -15.10 13.23
CA PHE A 628 23.60 -14.66 13.88
C PHE A 628 23.32 -13.59 14.95
N ASP A 629 24.16 -13.56 16.00
CA ASP A 629 24.18 -12.47 16.97
C ASP A 629 24.94 -11.23 16.44
N ILE A 630 25.01 -10.17 17.24
CA ILE A 630 25.72 -8.93 16.89
C ILE A 630 27.25 -9.11 16.75
N LEU A 631 27.81 -10.19 17.32
CA LEU A 631 29.23 -10.53 17.22
C LEU A 631 29.51 -11.40 15.99
N GLY A 632 28.48 -11.80 15.23
CA GLY A 632 28.58 -12.67 14.07
C GLY A 632 28.65 -14.15 14.40
N ASN A 633 28.37 -14.56 15.65
CA ASN A 633 28.28 -15.97 16.00
C ASN A 633 26.96 -16.54 15.46
N GLU A 634 27.05 -17.72 14.82
CA GLU A 634 25.85 -18.45 14.39
C GLU A 634 25.06 -18.93 15.61
N ILE A 635 23.78 -18.57 15.64
CA ILE A 635 22.83 -18.97 16.68
C ILE A 635 22.08 -20.23 16.24
N GLU A 636 21.55 -20.22 15.01
CA GLU A 636 20.66 -21.27 14.51
C GLU A 636 20.66 -21.29 12.97
N THR A 637 20.52 -22.48 12.36
CA THR A 637 20.23 -22.63 10.94
C THR A 637 18.71 -22.73 10.73
N LEU A 638 18.14 -21.77 10.01
CA LEU A 638 16.70 -21.62 9.81
C LEU A 638 16.19 -22.38 8.58
N VAL A 639 17.03 -22.44 7.54
CA VAL A 639 16.78 -23.15 6.28
C VAL A 639 18.11 -23.78 5.83
N ASP A 640 18.08 -25.03 5.40
CA ASP A 640 19.20 -25.69 4.72
C ASP A 640 18.65 -26.76 3.77
N ASP A 641 18.01 -26.35 2.68
CA ASP A 641 17.28 -27.26 1.80
C ASP A 641 17.31 -26.79 0.33
N TYR A 642 16.88 -27.67 -0.57
CA TYR A 642 16.70 -27.38 -1.98
C TYR A 642 15.33 -26.76 -2.25
N TYR A 643 15.32 -25.68 -3.02
CA TYR A 643 14.10 -24.99 -3.41
C TYR A 643 14.07 -24.80 -4.93
N GLU A 644 12.87 -24.75 -5.50
CA GLU A 644 12.64 -24.40 -6.91
C GLU A 644 12.85 -22.91 -7.17
N SER A 645 12.98 -22.49 -8.44
CA SER A 645 12.98 -21.06 -8.78
C SER A 645 11.68 -20.39 -8.33
N GLY A 646 11.76 -19.19 -7.74
CA GLY A 646 10.59 -18.43 -7.30
C GLY A 646 10.74 -17.79 -5.92
N SER A 647 9.64 -17.20 -5.43
CA SER A 647 9.52 -16.65 -4.08
C SER A 647 9.24 -17.75 -3.05
N HIS A 648 9.96 -17.71 -1.93
CA HIS A 648 9.81 -18.63 -0.81
C HIS A 648 9.78 -17.88 0.51
N SER A 649 9.36 -18.58 1.56
CA SER A 649 9.29 -18.00 2.90
C SER A 649 9.40 -19.04 3.99
N LYS A 650 9.94 -18.63 5.14
CA LYS A 650 10.02 -19.44 6.35
C LYS A 650 9.44 -18.64 7.51
N PHE A 651 8.37 -19.16 8.12
CA PHE A 651 7.91 -18.68 9.43
C PHE A 651 8.93 -19.06 10.50
N TYR A 652 9.27 -18.12 11.36
CA TYR A 652 10.27 -18.26 12.41
C TYR A 652 9.74 -17.67 13.71
N THR A 653 9.84 -18.44 14.80
CA THR A 653 9.58 -17.95 16.16
C THR A 653 10.88 -17.93 16.91
N MET A 654 11.24 -16.77 17.47
CA MET A 654 12.48 -16.61 18.21
C MET A 654 12.48 -17.47 19.47
N ASN A 655 13.63 -18.10 19.76
CA ASN A 655 13.83 -18.82 21.00
C ASN A 655 13.66 -17.88 22.20
N SER A 656 12.71 -18.18 23.10
CA SER A 656 12.37 -17.35 24.26
C SER A 656 13.54 -17.14 25.25
N LYS A 657 14.63 -17.90 25.13
CA LYS A 657 15.86 -17.72 25.93
C LYS A 657 16.75 -16.58 25.43
N LEU A 658 16.58 -16.14 24.18
CA LEU A 658 17.30 -15.00 23.62
C LEU A 658 16.73 -13.70 24.21
N SER A 659 17.60 -12.69 24.35
CA SER A 659 17.24 -11.36 24.84
C SER A 659 16.67 -10.49 23.70
N SER A 660 15.86 -9.48 24.03
CA SER A 660 15.52 -8.43 23.06
C SER A 660 16.80 -7.79 22.50
N GLY A 661 16.84 -7.53 21.20
CA GLY A 661 18.05 -7.01 20.56
C GLY A 661 18.03 -7.13 19.04
N ILE A 662 19.15 -6.72 18.44
CA ILE A 662 19.39 -6.82 17.00
C ILE A 662 20.08 -8.15 16.72
N TYR A 663 19.55 -8.86 15.73
CA TYR A 663 20.10 -10.11 15.19
C TYR A 663 20.30 -9.95 13.68
N PHE A 664 21.08 -10.84 13.08
CA PHE A 664 21.29 -10.86 11.63
C PHE A 664 20.90 -12.21 11.07
N TYR A 665 20.34 -12.23 9.87
CA TYR A 665 20.12 -13.46 9.13
C TYR A 665 20.72 -13.34 7.74
N ARG A 666 21.34 -14.42 7.30
CA ARG A 666 22.07 -14.47 6.03
C ARG A 666 21.55 -15.61 5.20
N LEU A 667 21.17 -15.30 3.97
CA LEU A 667 20.97 -16.27 2.90
C LEU A 667 22.30 -16.48 2.20
N SER A 668 22.65 -17.75 1.97
CA SER A 668 23.83 -18.14 1.20
C SER A 668 23.45 -19.22 0.20
N THR A 669 23.94 -19.07 -1.03
CA THR A 669 23.95 -20.09 -2.07
C THR A 669 25.40 -20.33 -2.50
N LYS A 670 25.63 -21.09 -3.58
CA LYS A 670 26.98 -21.29 -4.10
C LYS A 670 27.63 -19.99 -4.57
N ASP A 671 26.85 -19.13 -5.23
CA ASP A 671 27.35 -17.95 -5.95
C ASP A 671 26.79 -16.62 -5.38
N PHE A 672 25.93 -16.67 -4.37
CA PHE A 672 25.25 -15.50 -3.80
C PHE A 672 25.22 -15.52 -2.27
N SER A 673 25.38 -14.36 -1.64
CA SER A 673 25.08 -14.20 -0.23
C SER A 673 24.52 -12.81 0.06
N GLU A 674 23.45 -12.75 0.84
CA GLU A 674 22.84 -11.51 1.29
C GLU A 674 22.51 -11.61 2.78
N THR A 675 22.75 -10.54 3.53
CA THR A 675 22.48 -10.46 4.98
C THR A 675 21.53 -9.32 5.27
N LYS A 676 20.58 -9.54 6.18
CA LYS A 676 19.67 -8.53 6.70
C LYS A 676 19.67 -8.55 8.23
N SER A 677 19.36 -7.43 8.86
CA SER A 677 19.20 -7.31 10.30
C SER A 677 17.74 -7.47 10.70
N MET A 678 17.44 -8.06 11.85
CA MET A 678 16.11 -8.15 12.44
C MET A 678 16.13 -7.66 13.89
N VAL A 679 15.02 -7.10 14.38
CA VAL A 679 14.89 -6.62 15.76
C VAL A 679 13.88 -7.47 16.52
N PHE A 680 14.36 -8.21 17.52
CA PHE A 680 13.51 -9.02 18.40
C PHE A 680 13.13 -8.23 19.65
N LEU A 681 11.84 -8.19 19.96
CA LEU A 681 11.29 -7.62 21.19
C LEU A 681 10.66 -8.75 22.00
N LYS A 682 11.04 -8.85 23.27
CA LYS A 682 10.48 -9.79 24.24
C LYS A 682 9.34 -9.18 25.02
#